data_AF-A0A7J9GSK5-F1
#
_entry.id   AF-A0A7J9GSK5-F1
#
_cell.length_a   1.000
_cell.length_b   1.000
_cell.length_c   1.000
_cell.angle_alpha   90.00
_cell.angle_beta   90.00
_cell.angle_gamma   90.00
#
_symmetry.space_group_name_H-M   'P 1'
#
loop_
_entity.id
_entity.type
_entity.pdbx_description
1 polymer ?
#
loop_
_entity_poly.entity_id
_entity_poly.type
_entity_poly.pdbx_seq_one_letter_code
_entity_poly.pdbx_strand_id
1 'polypeptide(L)'
;MRIHIAQSIFIVVSDAVVAKEVLKVHDAEFASRFEFGPAQYNIYKDAGFITGPYGSYWRFMKKLCMTRLFTGRQLDRFNHIREEEMVKLLKSLVKKSREGKWCDLSAELANLTNNLIFRMTMNKRFSKDNSEGNEMRKLVTEQMGLAAKLGVNEVHGLLKKFDLFGNGKKLREGLERYDKLVEQIIKDYEENYGVDDGSGNEDLMDILLGIYRDKNAGLKITREQIKYFIFELFTASIDTSSAAIQWGMAELMNHPQVFKRLREEIDSVVNNKRVVKESDVPNLPYLQAIAKETLRLHSPVPIFHRECIKDCNINGFDLQMKDRVLINAYAIMRHPEAWSDPDMYLPERFLENSGGNRDQDFWFLPFGSGRRVCAGSLHAYLVMHGTIGSLVQCFDWKTKDGAKVDITVGSGFSVLLVKSLRNSKSKGKYPPSPPALPIIGHIHLLKSGLPTSFATLARKYSPLMQICLGAAKFVMVSDAKSAQEILRTFDTDFASKFQPGPTNYHIYEDSSFVNAPYGAYWKFMKKLFMTKLLTGSQLQLFTNIGVQEIIKLIKSLLNRSKAGEPYDLTAELTEVTHSMIYKMAIGRRYSNNPSQAAEIRKIITVTLKYAAKFHLAEVFGPLKKFDLFGKGKRLNLTLKGYDQFVKQLTQSTSTSSPS
;
A
#
# COMPACT_ATOMS: atom_id res chain seq x y z
N MET A 1 -24.36 0.48 -12.81
CA MET A 1 -24.32 1.61 -11.82
C MET A 1 -23.29 2.64 -12.28
N ARG A 2 -23.59 3.95 -12.22
CA ARG A 2 -22.61 5.01 -12.46
C ARG A 2 -21.97 5.44 -11.14
N ILE A 3 -20.65 5.45 -11.04
CA ILE A 3 -19.91 5.89 -9.85
C ILE A 3 -18.94 7.01 -10.20
N HIS A 4 -18.71 7.90 -9.23
CA HIS A 4 -17.73 8.97 -9.32
C HIS A 4 -16.55 8.66 -8.40
N ILE A 5 -15.37 8.54 -8.97
CA ILE A 5 -14.11 8.48 -8.20
C ILE A 5 -13.37 9.78 -8.51
N ALA A 6 -13.43 10.71 -7.57
CA ALA A 6 -13.04 12.12 -7.75
C ALA A 6 -13.66 12.72 -9.03
N GLN A 7 -12.85 13.13 -10.02
CA GLN A 7 -13.35 13.72 -11.27
C GLN A 7 -13.67 12.69 -12.37
N SER A 8 -13.33 11.41 -12.14
CA SER A 8 -13.54 10.37 -13.13
C SER A 8 -14.87 9.65 -12.90
N ILE A 9 -15.61 9.46 -13.99
CA ILE A 9 -16.84 8.69 -14.02
C ILE A 9 -16.53 7.27 -14.46
N PHE A 10 -17.10 6.28 -13.76
CA PHE A 10 -17.03 4.88 -14.13
C PHE A 10 -18.42 4.26 -14.17
N ILE A 11 -18.65 3.36 -15.12
CA ILE A 11 -19.83 2.53 -15.22
C ILE A 11 -19.46 1.15 -14.68
N VAL A 12 -20.08 0.73 -13.59
CA VAL A 12 -19.89 -0.58 -12.97
C VAL A 12 -20.95 -1.54 -13.48
N VAL A 13 -20.49 -2.66 -14.04
CA VAL A 13 -21.28 -3.81 -14.49
C VAL A 13 -21.07 -4.93 -13.48
N SER A 14 -22.12 -5.27 -12.73
CA SER A 14 -22.09 -6.30 -11.67
C SER A 14 -23.08 -7.43 -11.91
N ASP A 15 -23.70 -7.47 -13.09
CA ASP A 15 -24.72 -8.43 -13.49
C ASP A 15 -24.22 -9.24 -14.71
N ALA A 16 -24.53 -10.53 -14.78
CA ALA A 16 -24.03 -11.40 -15.84
C ALA A 16 -24.67 -11.13 -17.20
N VAL A 17 -25.96 -10.75 -17.24
CA VAL A 17 -26.65 -10.42 -18.49
C VAL A 17 -26.04 -9.15 -19.09
N VAL A 18 -25.86 -8.11 -18.27
CA VAL A 18 -25.19 -6.87 -18.72
C VAL A 18 -23.72 -7.13 -19.07
N ALA A 19 -23.02 -8.00 -18.33
CA ALA A 19 -21.64 -8.37 -18.65
C ALA A 19 -21.55 -9.08 -20.01
N LYS A 20 -22.52 -9.93 -20.35
CA LYS A 20 -22.62 -10.58 -21.67
C LYS A 20 -22.83 -9.56 -22.78
N GLU A 21 -23.69 -8.55 -22.58
CA GLU A 21 -23.85 -7.46 -23.55
C GLU A 21 -22.52 -6.75 -23.82
N VAL A 22 -21.80 -6.38 -22.77
CA VAL A 22 -20.52 -5.65 -22.90
C VAL A 22 -19.38 -6.52 -23.44
N LEU A 23 -19.30 -7.78 -23.04
CA LEU A 23 -18.14 -8.63 -23.30
C LEU A 23 -18.31 -9.56 -24.52
N LYS A 24 -19.54 -9.76 -25.01
CA LYS A 24 -19.84 -10.66 -26.13
C LYS A 24 -20.61 -9.98 -27.25
N VAL A 25 -21.70 -9.29 -26.94
CA VAL A 25 -22.57 -8.68 -27.97
C VAL A 25 -21.89 -7.45 -28.57
N HIS A 26 -21.42 -6.54 -27.71
CA HIS A 26 -20.71 -5.31 -28.05
C HIS A 26 -19.19 -5.44 -27.83
N ASP A 27 -18.64 -6.64 -28.06
CA ASP A 27 -17.26 -6.96 -27.67
C ASP A 27 -16.20 -6.11 -28.36
N ALA A 28 -16.51 -5.57 -29.54
CA ALA A 28 -15.64 -4.72 -30.34
C ALA A 28 -15.64 -3.28 -29.79
N GLU A 29 -16.81 -2.77 -29.41
CA GLU A 29 -17.00 -1.44 -28.81
C GLU A 29 -16.32 -1.32 -27.44
N PHE A 30 -16.14 -2.43 -26.73
CA PHE A 30 -15.48 -2.48 -25.43
C PHE A 30 -14.14 -3.23 -25.47
N ALA A 31 -13.52 -3.32 -26.65
CA ALA A 31 -12.24 -4.00 -26.79
C ALA A 31 -11.05 -3.15 -26.33
N SER A 32 -11.19 -1.84 -26.11
CA SER A 32 -10.12 -0.98 -25.60
C SER A 32 -10.10 -0.92 -24.07
N ARG A 33 -8.99 -0.41 -23.53
CA ARG A 33 -8.83 -0.10 -22.11
C ARG A 33 -8.48 1.37 -21.96
N PHE A 34 -9.00 2.01 -20.92
CA PHE A 34 -8.58 3.35 -20.57
C PHE A 34 -7.29 3.28 -19.78
N GLU A 35 -6.42 4.27 -19.96
CA GLU A 35 -5.23 4.41 -19.14
C GLU A 35 -5.62 4.94 -17.76
N PHE A 36 -5.09 4.29 -16.72
CA PHE A 36 -5.25 4.73 -15.34
C PHE A 36 -3.90 5.13 -14.73
N GLY A 37 -3.89 6.20 -13.95
CA GLY A 37 -2.69 6.69 -13.29
C GLY A 37 -1.60 7.21 -14.25
N PRO A 38 -0.33 6.81 -14.06
CA PRO A 38 0.85 7.55 -14.51
C PRO A 38 1.28 7.21 -15.94
N ALA A 39 0.37 6.90 -16.86
CA ALA A 39 0.73 6.48 -18.22
C ALA A 39 1.65 7.48 -18.94
N GLN A 40 1.60 8.77 -18.58
CA GLN A 40 2.52 9.82 -19.04
C GLN A 40 4.00 9.63 -18.63
N TYR A 41 4.29 8.81 -17.62
CA TYR A 41 5.63 8.48 -17.16
C TYR A 41 6.16 7.15 -17.73
N ASN A 42 5.31 6.40 -18.44
CA ASN A 42 5.71 5.17 -19.09
C ASN A 42 6.55 5.47 -20.34
N ILE A 43 7.79 4.99 -20.37
CA ILE A 43 8.70 5.17 -21.52
C ILE A 43 8.30 4.32 -22.73
N TYR A 44 7.51 3.26 -22.52
CA TYR A 44 6.97 2.39 -23.57
C TYR A 44 5.56 2.79 -23.99
N LYS A 45 5.27 4.09 -24.00
CA LYS A 45 3.97 4.60 -24.42
C LYS A 45 3.66 4.05 -25.83
N ASP A 46 2.41 3.62 -26.03
CA ASP A 46 1.91 3.05 -27.29
C ASP A 46 2.46 1.65 -27.69
N ALA A 47 3.35 1.05 -26.90
CA ALA A 47 3.87 -0.31 -27.14
C ALA A 47 3.07 -1.42 -26.43
N GLY A 48 2.06 -1.07 -25.62
CA GLY A 48 1.35 -1.99 -24.73
C GLY A 48 0.42 -2.98 -25.44
N PHE A 49 0.40 -4.22 -24.96
CA PHE A 49 -0.54 -5.26 -25.37
C PHE A 49 -1.67 -5.45 -24.33
N ILE A 50 -1.33 -5.56 -23.04
CA ILE A 50 -2.34 -5.73 -21.98
C ILE A 50 -3.16 -4.44 -21.83
N THR A 51 -2.47 -3.30 -21.78
CA THR A 51 -3.07 -1.98 -21.56
C THR A 51 -3.36 -1.19 -22.84
N GLY A 52 -2.75 -1.56 -23.97
CA GLY A 52 -2.88 -0.82 -25.22
C GLY A 52 -4.28 -0.84 -25.83
N PRO A 53 -4.59 0.12 -26.73
CA PRO A 53 -5.90 0.23 -27.38
C PRO A 53 -6.17 -0.94 -28.34
N TYR A 54 -7.44 -1.18 -28.64
CA TYR A 54 -7.80 -2.14 -29.68
C TYR A 54 -7.37 -1.59 -31.06
N GLY A 55 -6.57 -2.35 -31.79
CA GLY A 55 -5.99 -1.94 -33.07
C GLY A 55 -5.24 -3.06 -33.77
N SER A 56 -4.59 -2.74 -34.89
CA SER A 56 -3.84 -3.72 -35.71
C SER A 56 -2.75 -4.43 -34.91
N TYR A 57 -1.92 -3.69 -34.16
CA TYR A 57 -0.88 -4.24 -33.28
C TYR A 57 -1.47 -5.17 -32.21
N TRP A 58 -2.50 -4.73 -31.48
CA TRP A 58 -3.14 -5.56 -30.45
C TRP A 58 -3.71 -6.86 -31.04
N ARG A 59 -4.38 -6.79 -32.19
CA ARG A 59 -4.95 -7.97 -32.88
C ARG A 59 -3.86 -8.94 -33.31
N PHE A 60 -2.74 -8.41 -33.83
CA PHE A 60 -1.58 -9.21 -34.19
C PHE A 60 -0.98 -9.92 -32.97
N MET A 61 -0.70 -9.19 -31.88
CA MET A 61 -0.15 -9.76 -30.66
C MET A 61 -1.11 -10.76 -30.00
N LYS A 62 -2.42 -10.49 -30.01
CA LYS A 62 -3.42 -11.45 -29.52
C LYS A 62 -3.41 -12.72 -30.37
N LYS A 63 -3.37 -12.61 -31.70
CA LYS A 63 -3.24 -13.78 -32.60
C LYS A 63 -1.95 -14.54 -32.30
N LEU A 64 -0.82 -13.85 -32.15
CA LEU A 64 0.47 -14.45 -31.85
C LEU A 64 0.44 -15.22 -30.52
N CYS A 65 -0.14 -14.63 -29.48
CA CYS A 65 -0.34 -15.29 -28.20
C CYS A 65 -1.12 -16.59 -28.34
N MET A 66 -2.25 -16.56 -29.06
CA MET A 66 -3.15 -17.72 -29.19
C MET A 66 -2.67 -18.77 -30.19
N THR A 67 -1.70 -18.47 -31.06
CA THR A 67 -1.29 -19.36 -32.16
C THR A 67 0.17 -19.80 -32.09
N ARG A 68 1.03 -19.13 -31.33
CA ARG A 68 2.43 -19.56 -31.14
C ARG A 68 2.90 -19.54 -29.70
N LEU A 69 2.59 -18.51 -28.90
CA LEU A 69 3.19 -18.34 -27.57
C LEU A 69 2.53 -19.19 -26.48
N PHE A 70 1.19 -19.26 -26.47
CA PHE A 70 0.39 -19.94 -25.43
C PHE A 70 -0.53 -21.02 -26.00
N THR A 71 -0.16 -21.61 -27.14
CA THR A 71 -0.86 -22.81 -27.64
C THR A 71 -0.61 -24.01 -26.74
N GLY A 72 -1.51 -24.99 -26.74
CA GLY A 72 -1.28 -26.26 -26.05
C GLY A 72 0.07 -26.88 -26.43
N ARG A 73 0.36 -26.97 -27.74
CA ARG A 73 1.65 -27.48 -28.25
C ARG A 73 2.87 -26.74 -27.68
N GLN A 74 2.84 -25.41 -27.63
CA GLN A 74 3.97 -24.64 -27.09
C GLN A 74 4.07 -24.83 -25.56
N LEU A 75 2.95 -24.88 -24.85
CA LEU A 75 2.94 -25.14 -23.42
C LEU A 75 3.43 -26.55 -23.09
N ASP A 76 3.15 -27.55 -23.93
CA ASP A 76 3.67 -28.91 -23.79
C ASP A 76 5.19 -28.96 -23.92
N ARG A 77 5.79 -28.16 -24.82
CA ARG A 77 7.26 -28.03 -24.91
C ARG A 77 7.87 -27.51 -23.61
N PHE A 78 7.14 -26.65 -22.89
CA PHE A 78 7.56 -26.13 -21.59
C PHE A 78 7.20 -27.03 -20.40
N ASN A 79 6.66 -28.23 -20.62
CA ASN A 79 6.30 -29.15 -19.53
C ASN A 79 7.53 -29.50 -18.66
N HIS A 80 8.67 -29.80 -19.28
CA HIS A 80 9.92 -30.11 -18.57
C HIS A 80 10.35 -28.98 -17.61
N ILE A 81 10.21 -27.71 -18.04
CA ILE A 81 10.50 -26.54 -17.19
C ILE A 81 9.60 -26.54 -15.96
N ARG A 82 8.30 -26.81 -16.15
CA ARG A 82 7.33 -26.85 -15.05
C ARG A 82 7.61 -27.99 -14.08
N GLU A 83 7.92 -29.19 -14.59
CA GLU A 83 8.29 -30.33 -13.75
C GLU A 83 9.56 -30.05 -12.93
N GLU A 84 10.60 -29.49 -13.55
CA GLU A 84 11.86 -29.18 -12.86
C GLU A 84 11.69 -28.13 -11.75
N GLU A 85 10.99 -27.03 -12.03
CA GLU A 85 10.76 -25.99 -11.01
C GLU A 85 9.82 -26.48 -9.90
N MET A 86 8.84 -27.34 -10.23
CA MET A 86 8.01 -28.00 -9.22
C MET A 86 8.85 -28.86 -8.28
N VAL A 87 9.74 -29.69 -8.84
CA VAL A 87 10.64 -30.54 -8.04
C VAL A 87 11.57 -29.69 -7.16
N LYS A 88 12.07 -28.54 -7.66
CA LYS A 88 12.87 -27.60 -6.85
C LYS A 88 12.06 -27.05 -5.67
N LEU A 89 10.82 -26.63 -5.89
CA LEU A 89 9.91 -26.18 -4.83
C LEU A 89 9.70 -27.28 -3.78
N LEU A 90 9.32 -28.48 -4.21
CA LEU A 90 9.07 -29.61 -3.29
C LEU A 90 10.32 -29.95 -2.48
N LYS A 91 11.51 -30.01 -3.10
CA LYS A 91 12.78 -30.25 -2.38
C LYS A 91 13.07 -29.17 -1.34
N SER A 92 12.85 -27.90 -1.66
CA SER A 92 12.98 -26.77 -0.72
C SER A 92 12.06 -26.96 0.49
N LEU A 93 10.78 -27.28 0.25
CA LEU A 93 9.78 -27.50 1.30
C LEU A 93 10.08 -28.74 2.16
N VAL A 94 10.49 -29.87 1.55
CA VAL A 94 10.93 -31.06 2.28
C VAL A 94 12.10 -30.74 3.21
N LYS A 95 13.09 -30.00 2.72
CA LYS A 95 14.24 -29.58 3.55
C LYS A 95 13.77 -28.77 4.76
N LYS A 96 12.92 -27.76 4.56
CA LYS A 96 12.38 -26.93 5.65
C LYS A 96 11.55 -27.74 6.64
N SER A 97 10.72 -28.65 6.15
CA SER A 97 9.90 -29.54 6.97
C SER A 97 10.75 -30.46 7.86
N ARG A 98 11.79 -31.10 7.31
CA ARG A 98 12.74 -31.94 8.07
C ARG A 98 13.51 -31.17 9.14
N GLU A 99 13.80 -29.90 8.87
CA GLU A 99 14.45 -28.99 9.82
C GLU A 99 13.47 -28.38 10.84
N GLY A 100 12.18 -28.72 10.78
CA GLY A 100 11.13 -28.14 11.65
C GLY A 100 10.91 -26.63 11.43
N LYS A 101 11.33 -26.09 10.28
CA LYS A 101 11.26 -24.66 9.97
C LYS A 101 9.95 -24.30 9.29
N TRP A 102 9.37 -23.20 9.74
CA TRP A 102 8.23 -22.58 9.09
C TRP A 102 8.62 -21.97 7.73
N CYS A 103 7.77 -22.14 6.72
CA CYS A 103 7.94 -21.51 5.40
C CYS A 103 6.94 -20.36 5.19
N ASP A 104 7.39 -19.33 4.47
CA ASP A 104 6.49 -18.35 3.86
C ASP A 104 6.06 -18.91 2.49
N LEU A 105 4.91 -19.55 2.43
CA LEU A 105 4.42 -20.19 1.21
C LEU A 105 4.17 -19.15 0.10
N SER A 106 3.81 -17.91 0.45
CA SER A 106 3.63 -16.85 -0.54
C SER A 106 4.93 -16.51 -1.25
N ALA A 107 6.04 -16.42 -0.50
CA ALA A 107 7.36 -16.19 -1.08
C ALA A 107 7.82 -17.36 -1.96
N GLU A 108 7.61 -18.61 -1.53
CA GLU A 108 7.95 -19.81 -2.31
C GLU A 108 7.17 -19.89 -3.63
N LEU A 109 5.86 -19.62 -3.59
CA LEU A 109 5.00 -19.66 -4.78
C LEU A 109 5.32 -18.51 -5.75
N ALA A 110 5.64 -17.32 -5.23
CA ALA A 110 6.10 -16.21 -6.07
C ALA A 110 7.47 -16.52 -6.71
N ASN A 111 8.35 -17.27 -6.04
CA ASN A 111 9.60 -17.74 -6.64
C ASN A 111 9.34 -18.76 -7.75
N LEU A 112 8.44 -19.72 -7.52
CA LEU A 112 8.05 -20.72 -8.52
C LEU A 112 7.54 -20.04 -9.80
N THR A 113 6.51 -19.20 -9.69
CA THR A 113 5.88 -18.56 -10.87
C THR A 113 6.86 -17.68 -11.63
N ASN A 114 7.74 -16.99 -10.89
CA ASN A 114 8.83 -16.21 -11.45
C ASN A 114 9.77 -17.06 -12.30
N ASN A 115 10.31 -18.14 -11.72
CA ASN A 115 11.24 -19.01 -12.45
C ASN A 115 10.59 -19.64 -13.68
N LEU A 116 9.31 -20.01 -13.60
CA LEU A 116 8.56 -20.55 -14.72
C LEU A 116 8.51 -19.56 -15.89
N ILE A 117 8.03 -18.33 -15.66
CA ILE A 117 7.94 -17.35 -16.76
C ILE A 117 9.32 -16.96 -17.29
N PHE A 118 10.33 -16.85 -16.43
CA PHE A 118 11.72 -16.57 -16.84
C PHE A 118 12.22 -17.65 -17.79
N ARG A 119 12.14 -18.91 -17.39
CA ARG A 119 12.63 -20.02 -18.20
C ARG A 119 11.78 -20.24 -19.45
N MET A 120 10.47 -20.04 -19.40
CA MET A 120 9.63 -20.12 -20.60
C MET A 120 9.94 -19.00 -21.60
N THR A 121 10.30 -17.81 -21.11
CA THR A 121 10.57 -16.64 -21.97
C THR A 121 12.00 -16.62 -22.47
N MET A 122 12.96 -17.04 -21.65
CA MET A 122 14.40 -16.84 -21.88
C MET A 122 15.25 -18.04 -21.40
N ASN A 123 14.89 -19.28 -21.71
CA ASN A 123 15.57 -20.47 -21.18
C ASN A 123 17.06 -20.53 -21.56
N LYS A 124 17.39 -20.18 -22.80
CA LYS A 124 18.71 -20.46 -23.42
C LYS A 124 19.88 -19.69 -22.79
N ARG A 125 19.60 -18.61 -22.06
CA ARG A 125 20.63 -17.74 -21.44
C ARG A 125 20.88 -18.03 -19.95
N PHE A 126 19.94 -18.63 -19.22
CA PHE A 126 19.93 -18.63 -17.74
C PHE A 126 20.21 -19.99 -17.09
N SER A 127 21.13 -20.78 -17.64
CA SER A 127 21.38 -22.12 -17.13
C SER A 127 22.30 -22.20 -15.90
N LYS A 128 22.91 -21.09 -15.42
CA LYS A 128 23.90 -21.15 -14.31
C LYS A 128 23.87 -20.07 -13.22
N ASP A 129 23.36 -18.86 -13.43
CA ASP A 129 23.28 -17.81 -12.39
C ASP A 129 21.90 -17.11 -12.40
N ASN A 130 21.24 -17.06 -11.22
CA ASN A 130 19.90 -16.49 -11.04
C ASN A 130 19.92 -14.98 -10.74
N SER A 131 21.09 -14.34 -10.73
CA SER A 131 21.27 -12.92 -10.35
C SER A 131 20.44 -11.96 -11.22
N GLU A 132 20.47 -12.11 -12.54
CA GLU A 132 19.73 -11.24 -13.47
C GLU A 132 18.21 -11.47 -13.43
N GLY A 133 17.75 -12.71 -13.28
CA GLY A 133 16.32 -13.03 -13.12
C GLY A 133 15.74 -12.44 -11.83
N ASN A 134 16.54 -12.43 -10.75
CA ASN A 134 16.18 -11.77 -9.50
C ASN A 134 16.10 -10.24 -9.67
N GLU A 135 17.03 -9.63 -10.40
CA GLU A 135 17.00 -8.18 -10.66
C GLU A 135 15.80 -7.80 -11.55
N MET A 136 15.50 -8.55 -12.61
CA MET A 136 14.33 -8.28 -13.43
C MET A 136 13.03 -8.44 -12.63
N ARG A 137 12.91 -9.48 -11.79
CA ARG A 137 11.76 -9.63 -10.88
C ARG A 137 11.62 -8.42 -9.97
N LYS A 138 12.72 -7.97 -9.37
CA LYS A 138 12.74 -6.82 -8.46
C LYS A 138 12.28 -5.56 -9.19
N LEU A 139 12.81 -5.29 -10.38
CA LEU A 139 12.38 -4.16 -11.22
C LEU A 139 10.88 -4.25 -11.54
N VAL A 140 10.40 -5.41 -12.00
CA VAL A 140 8.97 -5.63 -12.31
C VAL A 140 8.08 -5.37 -11.09
N THR A 141 8.44 -5.92 -9.92
CA THR A 141 7.67 -5.77 -8.67
C THR A 141 7.66 -4.31 -8.19
N GLU A 142 8.81 -3.63 -8.24
CA GLU A 142 8.93 -2.21 -7.88
C GLU A 142 8.05 -1.33 -8.79
N GLN A 143 8.06 -1.59 -10.09
CA GLN A 143 7.24 -0.86 -11.07
C GLN A 143 5.75 -1.06 -10.82
N MET A 144 5.30 -2.30 -10.56
CA MET A 144 3.90 -2.57 -10.23
C MET A 144 3.45 -1.82 -8.97
N GLY A 145 4.29 -1.81 -7.92
CA GLY A 145 4.02 -1.08 -6.69
C GLY A 145 3.92 0.45 -6.90
N LEU A 146 4.74 1.01 -7.79
CA LEU A 146 4.69 2.43 -8.14
C LEU A 146 3.45 2.77 -8.98
N ALA A 147 3.12 1.96 -9.98
CA ALA A 147 1.94 2.13 -10.83
C ALA A 147 0.64 2.11 -9.99
N ALA A 148 0.53 1.18 -9.03
CA ALA A 148 -0.61 1.11 -8.11
C ALA A 148 -0.73 2.36 -7.22
N LYS A 149 0.38 2.86 -6.67
CA LYS A 149 0.39 4.08 -5.85
C LYS A 149 -0.02 5.32 -6.63
N LEU A 150 0.39 5.43 -7.90
CA LEU A 150 0.05 6.55 -8.76
C LEU A 150 -1.45 6.51 -9.13
N GLY A 151 -2.01 5.33 -9.39
CA GLY A 151 -3.44 5.16 -9.61
C GLY A 151 -4.34 5.62 -8.44
N VAL A 152 -3.92 5.40 -7.19
CA VAL A 152 -4.68 5.84 -6.00
C VAL A 152 -4.53 7.34 -5.74
N ASN A 153 -3.37 7.93 -6.05
CA ASN A 153 -3.06 9.32 -5.71
C ASN A 153 -3.42 10.34 -6.81
N GLU A 154 -3.52 9.92 -8.08
CA GLU A 154 -3.68 10.82 -9.23
C GLU A 154 -5.14 10.99 -9.71
N VAL A 155 -6.13 10.52 -8.94
CA VAL A 155 -7.55 10.71 -9.26
C VAL A 155 -8.00 12.20 -9.11
N HIS A 156 -7.14 13.08 -8.56
CA HIS A 156 -7.45 14.49 -8.31
C HIS A 156 -7.00 15.44 -9.44
N GLY A 157 -7.85 15.61 -10.46
CA GLY A 157 -7.92 16.82 -11.32
C GLY A 157 -6.63 17.52 -11.74
N LEU A 158 -6.59 18.86 -11.65
CA LEU A 158 -5.49 19.74 -12.11
C LEU A 158 -4.09 19.36 -11.58
N LEU A 159 -4.01 18.53 -10.52
CA LEU A 159 -2.75 18.06 -9.94
C LEU A 159 -2.15 16.85 -10.66
N LYS A 160 -2.87 16.19 -11.58
CA LYS A 160 -2.37 15.05 -12.40
C LYS A 160 -1.09 15.38 -13.20
N LYS A 161 -0.85 16.67 -13.50
CA LYS A 161 0.35 17.13 -14.22
C LYS A 161 1.60 17.19 -13.34
N PHE A 162 1.46 17.11 -12.02
CA PHE A 162 2.57 17.27 -11.09
C PHE A 162 2.92 15.93 -10.44
N ASP A 163 4.18 15.49 -10.58
CA ASP A 163 4.71 14.30 -9.87
C ASP A 163 4.97 14.64 -8.40
N LEU A 164 3.92 14.95 -7.64
CA LEU A 164 3.99 15.51 -6.28
C LEU A 164 4.79 14.65 -5.30
N PHE A 165 4.88 13.34 -5.56
CA PHE A 165 5.54 12.37 -4.68
C PHE A 165 6.85 11.81 -5.25
N GLY A 166 7.25 12.24 -6.46
CA GLY A 166 8.40 11.68 -7.17
C GLY A 166 8.19 10.22 -7.62
N ASN A 167 6.95 9.72 -7.58
CA ASN A 167 6.64 8.34 -7.93
C ASN A 167 6.68 8.14 -9.45
N GLY A 168 6.28 9.15 -10.24
CA GLY A 168 6.37 9.13 -11.69
C GLY A 168 7.83 9.12 -12.16
N LYS A 169 8.70 9.92 -11.53
CA LYS A 169 10.14 9.91 -11.75
C LYS A 169 10.76 8.55 -11.42
N LYS A 170 10.43 7.97 -10.26
CA LYS A 170 10.90 6.62 -9.87
C LYS A 170 10.41 5.53 -10.82
N LEU A 171 9.17 5.63 -11.30
CA LEU A 171 8.62 4.72 -12.31
C LEU A 171 9.49 4.79 -13.57
N ARG A 172 9.69 6.01 -14.10
CA ARG A 172 10.54 6.24 -15.28
C ARG A 172 11.95 5.69 -15.09
N GLU A 173 12.64 6.04 -13.99
CA GLU A 173 14.01 5.58 -13.71
C GLU A 173 14.12 4.05 -13.67
N GLY A 174 13.13 3.36 -13.08
CA GLY A 174 13.15 1.91 -13.05
C GLY A 174 12.77 1.26 -14.39
N LEU A 175 11.90 1.88 -15.19
CA LEU A 175 11.67 1.46 -16.57
C LEU A 175 12.92 1.65 -17.44
N GLU A 176 13.70 2.71 -17.25
CA GLU A 176 14.98 2.92 -17.96
C GLU A 176 16.03 1.86 -17.57
N ARG A 177 16.06 1.43 -16.31
CA ARG A 177 16.92 0.31 -15.87
C ARG A 177 16.47 -1.01 -16.48
N TYR A 178 15.16 -1.26 -16.49
CA TYR A 178 14.58 -2.43 -17.15
C TYR A 178 14.92 -2.43 -18.64
N ASP A 179 14.78 -1.29 -19.32
CA ASP A 179 15.06 -1.16 -20.75
C ASP A 179 16.51 -1.56 -21.07
N LYS A 180 17.47 -1.03 -20.31
CA LYS A 180 18.89 -1.36 -20.47
C LYS A 180 19.17 -2.84 -20.22
N LEU A 181 18.56 -3.42 -19.18
CA LEU A 181 18.74 -4.83 -18.85
C LEU A 181 18.20 -5.73 -19.97
N VAL A 182 16.97 -5.49 -20.44
CA VAL A 182 16.37 -6.30 -21.49
C VAL A 182 17.02 -6.07 -22.84
N GLU A 183 17.48 -4.85 -23.13
CA GLU A 183 18.29 -4.59 -24.33
C GLU A 183 19.55 -5.45 -24.34
N GLN A 184 20.26 -5.54 -23.21
CA GLN A 184 21.43 -6.42 -23.09
C GLN A 184 21.04 -7.89 -23.27
N ILE A 185 19.97 -8.33 -22.60
CA ILE A 185 19.46 -9.69 -22.77
C ILE A 185 19.18 -9.99 -24.24
N ILE A 186 18.48 -9.11 -24.95
CA ILE A 186 18.15 -9.34 -26.35
C ILE A 186 19.43 -9.43 -27.18
N LYS A 187 20.40 -8.53 -27.02
CA LYS A 187 21.67 -8.59 -27.76
C LYS A 187 22.37 -9.93 -27.60
N ASP A 188 22.45 -10.44 -26.38
CA ASP A 188 23.04 -11.75 -26.11
C ASP A 188 22.24 -12.89 -26.79
N TYR A 189 20.91 -12.80 -26.87
CA TYR A 189 20.10 -13.72 -27.67
C TYR A 189 20.40 -13.62 -29.16
N GLU A 190 20.67 -12.42 -29.67
CA GLU A 190 21.00 -12.21 -31.08
C GLU A 190 22.39 -12.75 -31.44
N GLU A 191 23.36 -12.60 -30.54
CA GLU A 191 24.73 -13.11 -30.70
C GLU A 191 24.78 -14.64 -30.69
N ASN A 192 23.91 -15.28 -29.91
CA ASN A 192 23.79 -16.74 -29.84
C ASN A 192 22.74 -17.32 -30.79
N TYR A 193 22.17 -16.50 -31.68
CA TYR A 193 21.09 -16.90 -32.58
C TYR A 193 21.61 -17.86 -33.67
N GLY A 194 21.03 -19.06 -33.75
CA GLY A 194 21.43 -20.09 -34.73
C GLY A 194 22.44 -21.09 -34.21
N VAL A 195 22.87 -21.00 -32.95
CA VAL A 195 23.49 -22.14 -32.25
C VAL A 195 22.35 -23.10 -31.90
N ASP A 196 22.10 -24.04 -32.80
CA ASP A 196 21.20 -25.16 -32.52
C ASP A 196 21.85 -26.00 -31.42
N ASP A 197 21.27 -25.96 -30.21
CA ASP A 197 21.70 -26.84 -29.11
C ASP A 197 21.20 -28.28 -29.31
N GLY A 198 20.56 -28.57 -30.46
CA GLY A 198 19.99 -29.85 -30.79
C GLY A 198 18.70 -30.18 -30.04
N SER A 199 18.18 -29.25 -29.20
CA SER A 199 16.97 -29.47 -28.40
C SER A 199 15.68 -29.25 -29.19
N GLY A 200 15.76 -28.56 -30.34
CA GLY A 200 14.61 -28.20 -31.15
C GLY A 200 13.54 -27.41 -30.38
N ASN A 201 13.88 -26.73 -29.28
CA ASN A 201 12.95 -26.01 -28.41
C ASN A 201 13.15 -24.48 -28.50
N GLU A 202 12.29 -23.82 -29.28
CA GLU A 202 12.16 -22.36 -29.32
C GLU A 202 11.47 -21.87 -28.04
N ASP A 203 12.11 -20.95 -27.31
CA ASP A 203 11.46 -20.22 -26.22
C ASP A 203 10.67 -19.00 -26.74
N LEU A 204 9.99 -18.27 -25.85
CA LEU A 204 9.15 -17.14 -26.32
C LEU A 204 9.99 -16.01 -26.92
N MET A 205 11.22 -15.78 -26.45
CA MET A 205 12.13 -14.79 -27.02
C MET A 205 12.52 -15.17 -28.45
N ASP A 206 12.87 -16.44 -28.69
CA ASP A 206 13.18 -16.95 -30.03
C ASP A 206 12.03 -16.66 -31.02
N ILE A 207 10.80 -16.96 -30.61
CA ILE A 207 9.60 -16.74 -31.44
C ILE A 207 9.42 -15.25 -31.75
N LEU A 208 9.58 -14.38 -30.75
CA LEU A 208 9.42 -12.92 -30.90
C LEU A 208 10.51 -12.33 -31.81
N LEU A 209 11.77 -12.74 -31.64
CA LEU A 209 12.88 -12.28 -32.46
C LEU A 209 12.82 -12.82 -33.88
N GLY A 210 12.35 -14.06 -34.07
CA GLY A 210 12.08 -14.62 -35.40
C GLY A 210 11.06 -13.79 -36.18
N ILE A 211 9.98 -13.37 -35.51
CA ILE A 211 8.95 -12.49 -36.11
C ILE A 211 9.49 -11.09 -36.39
N TYR A 212 10.27 -10.52 -35.46
CA TYR A 212 10.91 -9.23 -35.63
C TYR A 212 11.79 -9.17 -36.88
N ARG A 213 12.47 -10.27 -37.20
CA ARG A 213 13.40 -10.38 -38.33
C ARG A 213 12.74 -10.74 -39.65
N ASP A 214 11.50 -11.23 -39.61
CA ASP A 214 10.79 -11.59 -40.82
C ASP A 214 10.49 -10.35 -41.67
N LYS A 215 11.26 -10.19 -42.75
CA LYS A 215 11.14 -9.07 -43.68
C LYS A 215 9.81 -9.07 -44.42
N ASN A 216 9.15 -10.22 -44.52
CA ASN A 216 7.90 -10.44 -45.24
C ASN A 216 6.66 -10.41 -44.32
N ALA A 217 6.83 -10.14 -43.03
CA ALA A 217 5.71 -10.06 -42.08
C ALA A 217 4.76 -8.89 -42.45
N GLY A 218 3.47 -9.20 -42.60
CA GLY A 218 2.44 -8.20 -42.92
C GLY A 218 2.23 -7.13 -41.84
N LEU A 219 2.68 -7.38 -40.59
CA LEU A 219 2.79 -6.37 -39.54
C LEU A 219 4.13 -6.57 -38.83
N LYS A 220 4.96 -5.52 -38.82
CA LYS A 220 6.27 -5.54 -38.15
C LYS A 220 6.13 -5.07 -36.71
N ILE A 221 6.58 -5.89 -35.77
CA ILE A 221 6.75 -5.48 -34.38
C ILE A 221 8.06 -4.71 -34.22
N THR A 222 8.10 -3.78 -33.27
CA THR A 222 9.32 -3.04 -32.96
C THR A 222 10.07 -3.67 -31.79
N ARG A 223 11.37 -3.34 -31.66
CA ARG A 223 12.17 -3.79 -30.50
C ARG A 223 11.58 -3.29 -29.17
N GLU A 224 11.05 -2.07 -29.14
CA GLU A 224 10.36 -1.52 -27.96
C GLU A 224 9.10 -2.32 -27.60
N GLN A 225 8.31 -2.75 -28.60
CA GLN A 225 7.15 -3.60 -28.40
C GLN A 225 7.52 -4.97 -27.83
N ILE A 226 8.64 -5.55 -28.28
CA ILE A 226 9.15 -6.82 -27.70
C ILE A 226 9.55 -6.63 -26.24
N LYS A 227 10.37 -5.61 -25.94
CA LYS A 227 10.80 -5.30 -24.57
C LYS A 227 9.61 -5.08 -23.64
N TYR A 228 8.63 -4.30 -24.07
CA TYR A 228 7.47 -4.01 -23.23
C TYR A 228 6.48 -5.19 -23.12
N PHE A 229 6.32 -5.98 -24.18
CA PHE A 229 5.51 -7.20 -24.11
C PHE A 229 6.10 -8.21 -23.11
N ILE A 230 7.42 -8.36 -23.09
CA ILE A 230 8.11 -9.17 -22.09
C ILE A 230 7.82 -8.66 -20.68
N PHE A 231 7.93 -7.34 -20.45
CA PHE A 231 7.56 -6.73 -19.17
C PHE A 231 6.13 -7.08 -18.76
N GLU A 232 5.18 -6.94 -19.69
CA GLU A 232 3.78 -7.29 -19.49
C GLU A 232 3.58 -8.78 -19.19
N LEU A 233 4.34 -9.70 -19.79
CA LEU A 233 4.29 -11.14 -19.45
C LEU A 233 4.74 -11.43 -18.02
N PHE A 234 5.83 -10.81 -17.57
CA PHE A 234 6.32 -10.99 -16.19
C PHE A 234 5.32 -10.45 -15.17
N THR A 235 4.80 -9.24 -15.40
CA THR A 235 3.79 -8.64 -14.50
C THR A 235 2.52 -9.49 -14.43
N ALA A 236 2.06 -10.04 -15.56
CA ALA A 236 0.81 -10.79 -15.62
C ALA A 236 0.92 -12.19 -14.99
N SER A 237 2.08 -12.83 -15.02
CA SER A 237 2.27 -14.24 -14.62
C SER A 237 2.65 -14.42 -13.15
N ILE A 238 3.50 -13.55 -12.60
CA ILE A 238 4.08 -13.73 -11.26
C ILE A 238 3.01 -13.62 -10.17
N ASP A 239 2.33 -12.47 -10.13
CA ASP A 239 1.43 -12.11 -9.03
C ASP A 239 0.09 -12.85 -9.10
N THR A 240 -0.46 -13.05 -10.30
CA THR A 240 -1.80 -13.66 -10.47
C THR A 240 -1.81 -15.15 -10.14
N SER A 241 -0.86 -15.90 -10.72
CA SER A 241 -0.78 -17.36 -10.54
C SER A 241 -0.40 -17.71 -9.10
N SER A 242 0.56 -16.99 -8.53
CA SER A 242 0.98 -17.22 -7.14
C SER A 242 -0.15 -16.89 -6.16
N ALA A 243 -0.90 -15.82 -6.38
CA ALA A 243 -2.07 -15.49 -5.57
C ALA A 243 -3.18 -16.55 -5.69
N ALA A 244 -3.50 -17.02 -6.90
CA ALA A 244 -4.51 -18.06 -7.11
C ALA A 244 -4.17 -19.36 -6.35
N ILE A 245 -2.90 -19.79 -6.39
CA ILE A 245 -2.45 -20.98 -5.65
C ILE A 245 -2.47 -20.74 -4.14
N GLN A 246 -2.07 -19.55 -3.68
CA GLN A 246 -2.14 -19.18 -2.26
C GLN A 246 -3.58 -19.25 -1.75
N TRP A 247 -4.54 -18.70 -2.50
CA TRP A 247 -5.96 -18.78 -2.16
C TRP A 247 -6.47 -20.22 -2.11
N GLY A 248 -6.08 -21.06 -3.07
CA GLY A 248 -6.44 -22.47 -3.08
C GLY A 248 -5.91 -23.20 -1.85
N MET A 249 -4.63 -23.02 -1.52
CA MET A 249 -4.04 -23.63 -0.32
C MET A 249 -4.65 -23.09 0.97
N ALA A 250 -4.95 -21.78 1.06
CA ALA A 250 -5.61 -21.18 2.21
C ALA A 250 -7.00 -21.79 2.46
N GLU A 251 -7.78 -21.95 1.40
CA GLU A 251 -9.11 -22.56 1.50
C GLU A 251 -9.05 -24.03 1.88
N LEU A 252 -8.13 -24.81 1.29
CA LEU A 252 -7.94 -26.20 1.65
C LEU A 252 -7.50 -26.39 3.10
N MET A 253 -6.61 -25.52 3.62
CA MET A 253 -6.21 -25.52 5.02
C MET A 253 -7.36 -25.16 5.98
N ASN A 254 -8.30 -24.31 5.53
CA ASN A 254 -9.50 -23.94 6.30
C ASN A 254 -10.63 -24.99 6.21
N HIS A 255 -10.55 -25.90 5.23
CA HIS A 255 -11.55 -26.95 4.95
C HIS A 255 -10.91 -28.35 4.89
N PRO A 256 -10.55 -28.95 6.05
CA PRO A 256 -9.84 -30.24 6.09
C PRO A 256 -10.53 -31.39 5.35
N GLN A 257 -11.87 -31.38 5.27
CA GLN A 257 -12.62 -32.42 4.56
C GLN A 257 -12.40 -32.35 3.03
N VAL A 258 -12.36 -31.13 2.48
CA VAL A 258 -12.05 -30.89 1.07
C VAL A 258 -10.60 -31.29 0.79
N PHE A 259 -9.67 -30.91 1.66
CA PHE A 259 -8.26 -31.30 1.56
C PHE A 259 -8.11 -32.83 1.54
N LYS A 260 -8.77 -33.54 2.45
CA LYS A 260 -8.73 -35.01 2.55
C LYS A 260 -9.27 -35.66 1.27
N ARG A 261 -10.44 -35.21 0.80
CA ARG A 261 -11.05 -35.74 -0.42
C ARG A 261 -10.18 -35.53 -1.66
N LEU A 262 -9.54 -34.36 -1.79
CA LEU A 262 -8.58 -34.13 -2.88
C LEU A 262 -7.39 -35.07 -2.79
N ARG A 263 -6.85 -35.32 -1.60
CA ARG A 263 -5.75 -36.28 -1.44
C ARG A 263 -6.17 -37.69 -1.82
N GLU A 264 -7.35 -38.14 -1.39
CA GLU A 264 -7.92 -39.44 -1.78
C GLU A 264 -8.08 -39.58 -3.31
N GLU A 265 -8.55 -38.51 -3.98
CA GLU A 265 -8.62 -38.49 -5.45
C GLU A 265 -7.23 -38.64 -6.09
N ILE A 266 -6.25 -37.85 -5.65
CA ILE A 266 -4.88 -37.90 -6.17
C ILE A 266 -4.26 -39.29 -5.95
N ASP A 267 -4.44 -39.87 -4.76
CA ASP A 267 -3.95 -41.20 -4.43
C ASP A 267 -4.58 -42.28 -5.31
N SER A 268 -5.87 -42.15 -5.65
CA SER A 268 -6.55 -43.11 -6.54
C SER A 268 -6.00 -43.13 -7.96
N VAL A 269 -5.48 -41.99 -8.46
CA VAL A 269 -4.96 -41.85 -9.83
C VAL A 269 -3.47 -42.16 -9.91
N VAL A 270 -2.68 -41.66 -8.94
CA VAL A 270 -1.21 -41.73 -9.00
C VAL A 270 -0.63 -42.85 -8.13
N ASN A 271 -1.42 -43.37 -7.17
CA ASN A 271 -1.10 -44.50 -6.30
C ASN A 271 0.25 -44.36 -5.57
N ASN A 272 0.60 -43.14 -5.15
CA ASN A 272 1.84 -42.81 -4.42
C ASN A 272 3.16 -43.25 -5.09
N LYS A 273 3.16 -43.59 -6.38
CA LYS A 273 4.36 -44.04 -7.11
C LYS A 273 5.26 -42.87 -7.55
N ARG A 274 4.65 -41.71 -7.78
CA ARG A 274 5.32 -40.50 -8.27
C ARG A 274 4.53 -39.26 -7.85
N VAL A 275 5.14 -38.08 -8.03
CA VAL A 275 4.42 -36.81 -7.92
C VAL A 275 3.38 -36.71 -9.05
N VAL A 276 2.23 -36.11 -8.75
CA VAL A 276 1.18 -35.80 -9.73
C VAL A 276 1.75 -34.97 -10.88
N LYS A 277 1.34 -35.32 -12.11
CA LYS A 277 1.77 -34.66 -13.35
C LYS A 277 0.59 -33.98 -14.03
N GLU A 278 0.88 -33.05 -14.92
CA GLU A 278 -0.12 -32.35 -15.72
C GLU A 278 -0.99 -33.30 -16.55
N SER A 279 -0.40 -34.40 -17.03
CA SER A 279 -1.09 -35.46 -17.77
C SER A 279 -2.16 -36.18 -16.95
N ASP A 280 -2.12 -36.10 -15.61
CA ASP A 280 -3.08 -36.76 -14.73
C ASP A 280 -4.32 -35.90 -14.48
N VAL A 281 -4.20 -34.58 -14.67
CA VAL A 281 -5.27 -33.60 -14.36
C VAL A 281 -6.61 -33.92 -15.02
N PRO A 282 -6.68 -34.40 -16.28
CA PRO A 282 -7.95 -34.83 -16.87
C PRO A 282 -8.70 -35.89 -16.05
N ASN A 283 -7.97 -36.72 -15.28
CA ASN A 283 -8.53 -37.75 -14.40
C ASN A 283 -8.69 -37.28 -12.94
N LEU A 284 -8.48 -35.99 -12.65
CA LEU A 284 -8.61 -35.39 -11.32
C LEU A 284 -9.72 -34.32 -11.32
N PRO A 285 -11.00 -34.71 -11.51
CA PRO A 285 -12.11 -33.76 -11.63
C PRO A 285 -12.32 -32.90 -10.37
N TYR A 286 -12.03 -33.42 -9.17
CA TYR A 286 -12.14 -32.65 -7.92
C TYR A 286 -11.02 -31.62 -7.79
N LEU A 287 -9.79 -31.92 -8.23
CA LEU A 287 -8.73 -30.91 -8.36
C LEU A 287 -9.13 -29.77 -9.30
N GLN A 288 -9.72 -30.09 -10.45
CA GLN A 288 -10.22 -29.09 -11.40
C GLN A 288 -11.35 -28.25 -10.78
N ALA A 289 -12.25 -28.89 -10.05
CA ALA A 289 -13.35 -28.24 -9.34
C ALA A 289 -12.84 -27.30 -8.23
N ILE A 290 -11.82 -27.71 -7.47
CA ILE A 290 -11.13 -26.89 -6.47
C ILE A 290 -10.50 -25.66 -7.12
N ALA A 291 -9.84 -25.81 -8.27
CA ALA A 291 -9.28 -24.67 -8.98
C ALA A 291 -10.36 -23.69 -9.44
N LYS A 292 -11.48 -24.18 -9.98
CA LYS A 292 -12.61 -23.34 -10.39
C LYS A 292 -13.27 -22.62 -9.21
N GLU A 293 -13.54 -23.31 -8.10
CA GLU A 293 -14.15 -22.71 -6.91
C GLU A 293 -13.24 -21.70 -6.24
N THR A 294 -11.94 -21.99 -6.20
CA THR A 294 -10.92 -21.03 -5.73
C THR A 294 -10.94 -19.76 -6.57
N LEU A 295 -10.99 -19.85 -7.90
CA LEU A 295 -11.01 -18.67 -8.76
C LEU A 295 -12.37 -17.94 -8.74
N ARG A 296 -13.48 -18.65 -8.46
CA ARG A 296 -14.81 -18.05 -8.26
C ARG A 296 -14.80 -17.11 -7.05
N LEU A 297 -14.32 -17.62 -5.92
CA LEU A 297 -14.27 -16.86 -4.68
C LEU A 297 -13.11 -15.86 -4.70
N HIS A 298 -11.92 -16.29 -5.11
CA HIS A 298 -10.70 -15.53 -4.93
C HIS A 298 -9.99 -15.27 -6.25
N SER A 299 -10.71 -14.69 -7.21
CA SER A 299 -10.09 -14.22 -8.45
C SER A 299 -9.02 -13.17 -8.13
N PRO A 300 -7.77 -13.34 -8.62
CA PRO A 300 -6.72 -12.33 -8.43
C PRO A 300 -7.09 -10.96 -9.02
N VAL A 301 -7.94 -10.95 -10.05
CA VAL A 301 -8.42 -9.72 -10.73
C VAL A 301 -9.95 -9.67 -10.64
N PRO A 302 -10.52 -9.33 -9.47
CA PRO A 302 -11.98 -9.34 -9.25
C PRO A 302 -12.72 -8.23 -9.98
N ILE A 303 -12.02 -7.16 -10.36
CA ILE A 303 -12.56 -6.04 -11.12
C ILE A 303 -11.61 -5.76 -12.28
N PHE A 304 -12.12 -5.79 -13.51
CA PHE A 304 -11.34 -5.46 -14.69
C PHE A 304 -12.03 -4.39 -15.54
N HIS A 305 -11.24 -3.63 -16.30
CA HIS A 305 -11.69 -2.39 -16.91
C HIS A 305 -11.72 -2.46 -18.44
N ARG A 306 -12.66 -1.73 -19.05
CA ARG A 306 -12.85 -1.50 -20.48
C ARG A 306 -13.10 -0.02 -20.76
N GLU A 307 -12.83 0.41 -21.98
CA GLU A 307 -13.19 1.73 -22.49
C GLU A 307 -14.10 1.56 -23.70
N CYS A 308 -15.21 2.29 -23.73
CA CYS A 308 -16.11 2.38 -24.87
C CYS A 308 -15.44 3.15 -26.01
N ILE A 309 -15.35 2.57 -27.21
CA ILE A 309 -14.71 3.24 -28.37
C ILE A 309 -15.70 3.87 -29.36
N LYS A 310 -17.00 3.65 -29.15
CA LYS A 310 -18.08 4.18 -29.99
C LYS A 310 -19.36 4.25 -29.18
N ASP A 311 -20.16 5.29 -29.41
CA ASP A 311 -21.48 5.42 -28.79
C ASP A 311 -22.32 4.16 -29.04
N CYS A 312 -22.95 3.64 -27.99
CA CYS A 312 -23.76 2.43 -28.04
C CYS A 312 -24.86 2.45 -26.97
N ASN A 313 -25.86 1.60 -27.13
CA ASN A 313 -26.92 1.42 -26.15
C ASN A 313 -26.79 0.03 -25.52
N ILE A 314 -26.73 -0.03 -24.19
CA ILE A 314 -26.69 -1.28 -23.43
C ILE A 314 -27.92 -1.33 -22.52
N ASN A 315 -28.84 -2.25 -22.79
CA ASN A 315 -30.09 -2.42 -22.01
C ASN A 315 -30.89 -1.12 -21.83
N GLY A 316 -31.01 -0.30 -22.88
CA GLY A 316 -31.74 0.97 -22.83
C GLY A 316 -30.94 2.14 -22.26
N PHE A 317 -29.67 1.94 -21.86
CA PHE A 317 -28.78 3.00 -21.39
C PHE A 317 -27.78 3.39 -22.46
N ASP A 318 -27.70 4.68 -22.76
CA ASP A 318 -26.72 5.21 -23.71
C ASP A 318 -25.34 5.33 -23.05
N LEU A 319 -24.36 4.69 -23.66
CA LEU A 319 -22.94 4.80 -23.35
C LEU A 319 -22.27 5.60 -24.44
N GLN A 320 -21.44 6.55 -24.04
CA GLN A 320 -20.72 7.45 -24.93
C GLN A 320 -19.29 6.93 -25.15
N MET A 321 -18.72 7.28 -26.30
CA MET A 321 -17.29 7.07 -26.56
C MET A 321 -16.46 7.64 -25.39
N LYS A 322 -15.44 6.90 -24.96
CA LYS A 322 -14.58 7.14 -23.79
C LYS A 322 -15.22 6.87 -22.43
N ASP A 323 -16.45 6.38 -22.35
CA ASP A 323 -16.98 5.89 -21.09
C ASP A 323 -16.13 4.73 -20.55
N ARG A 324 -15.80 4.83 -19.25
CA ARG A 324 -14.94 3.90 -18.53
C ARG A 324 -15.80 2.85 -17.84
N VAL A 325 -15.67 1.60 -18.26
CA VAL A 325 -16.49 0.50 -17.74
C VAL A 325 -15.64 -0.40 -16.83
N LEU A 326 -16.16 -0.72 -15.65
CA LEU A 326 -15.59 -1.67 -14.70
C LEU A 326 -16.51 -2.89 -14.63
N ILE A 327 -15.99 -4.06 -15.00
CA ILE A 327 -16.68 -5.33 -14.80
C ILE A 327 -16.34 -5.86 -13.41
N ASN A 328 -17.35 -5.99 -12.56
CA ASN A 328 -17.23 -6.51 -11.20
C ASN A 328 -17.47 -8.02 -11.20
N ALA A 329 -16.45 -8.78 -11.61
CA ALA A 329 -16.49 -10.23 -11.62
C ALA A 329 -16.71 -10.81 -10.22
N TYR A 330 -16.25 -10.13 -9.16
CA TYR A 330 -16.49 -10.54 -7.77
C TYR A 330 -17.98 -10.63 -7.44
N ALA A 331 -18.77 -9.61 -7.82
CA ALA A 331 -20.21 -9.63 -7.62
C ALA A 331 -20.90 -10.67 -8.50
N ILE A 332 -20.54 -10.74 -9.78
CA ILE A 332 -21.13 -11.69 -10.74
C ILE A 332 -20.93 -13.14 -10.29
N MET A 333 -19.71 -13.49 -9.86
CA MET A 333 -19.35 -14.85 -9.43
C MET A 333 -19.87 -15.21 -8.02
N ARG A 334 -20.62 -14.31 -7.38
CA ARG A 334 -21.28 -14.48 -6.08
C ARG A 334 -22.77 -14.16 -6.13
N HIS A 335 -23.34 -14.00 -7.31
CA HIS A 335 -24.75 -13.67 -7.42
C HIS A 335 -25.61 -14.84 -6.93
N PRO A 336 -26.53 -14.62 -5.97
CA PRO A 336 -27.29 -15.70 -5.35
C PRO A 336 -28.24 -16.42 -6.32
N GLU A 337 -28.62 -15.78 -7.42
CA GLU A 337 -29.43 -16.43 -8.48
C GLU A 337 -28.66 -17.52 -9.24
N ALA A 338 -27.34 -17.40 -9.33
CA ALA A 338 -26.49 -18.35 -10.06
C ALA A 338 -25.73 -19.31 -9.14
N TRP A 339 -25.49 -18.91 -7.90
CA TRP A 339 -24.65 -19.63 -6.95
C TRP A 339 -25.40 -19.83 -5.64
N SER A 340 -25.83 -21.08 -5.38
CA SER A 340 -26.30 -21.48 -4.05
C SER A 340 -25.16 -21.36 -3.04
N ASP A 341 -25.48 -20.77 -1.89
CA ASP A 341 -24.51 -20.43 -0.83
C ASP A 341 -23.26 -19.75 -1.42
N PRO A 342 -23.40 -18.54 -1.99
CA PRO A 342 -22.39 -17.94 -2.87
C PRO A 342 -21.07 -17.65 -2.15
N ASP A 343 -21.09 -17.46 -0.84
CA ASP A 343 -19.90 -17.19 -0.03
C ASP A 343 -19.26 -18.45 0.58
N MET A 344 -19.89 -19.62 0.42
CA MET A 344 -19.34 -20.89 0.89
C MET A 344 -18.38 -21.49 -0.15
N TYR A 345 -17.25 -22.00 0.34
CA TYR A 345 -16.28 -22.74 -0.47
C TYR A 345 -16.78 -24.17 -0.71
N LEU A 346 -17.38 -24.41 -1.87
CA LEU A 346 -18.01 -25.69 -2.24
C LEU A 346 -17.55 -26.15 -3.63
N PRO A 347 -16.39 -26.82 -3.75
CA PRO A 347 -15.88 -27.33 -5.04
C PRO A 347 -16.87 -28.23 -5.78
N GLU A 348 -17.72 -28.97 -5.05
CA GLU A 348 -18.72 -29.89 -5.58
C GLU A 348 -19.61 -29.27 -6.67
N ARG A 349 -19.81 -27.94 -6.64
CA ARG A 349 -20.61 -27.23 -7.64
C ARG A 349 -20.05 -27.28 -9.07
N PHE A 350 -18.78 -27.63 -9.23
CA PHE A 350 -18.09 -27.71 -10.53
C PHE A 350 -17.88 -29.15 -11.03
N LEU A 351 -18.43 -30.15 -10.35
CA LEU A 351 -18.45 -31.53 -10.84
C LEU A 351 -19.55 -31.71 -11.91
N GLU A 352 -19.35 -32.63 -12.86
CA GLU A 352 -20.23 -32.83 -14.03
C GLU A 352 -21.70 -33.11 -13.66
N ASN A 353 -21.93 -33.73 -12.50
CA ASN A 353 -23.27 -34.08 -12.00
C ASN A 353 -24.04 -32.89 -11.39
N SER A 354 -23.46 -31.68 -11.37
CA SER A 354 -24.00 -30.51 -10.66
C SER A 354 -24.85 -29.56 -11.52
N GLY A 355 -25.06 -29.91 -12.80
CA GLY A 355 -25.97 -29.20 -13.72
C GLY A 355 -25.47 -27.82 -14.17
N GLY A 356 -25.06 -27.73 -15.45
CA GLY A 356 -24.90 -26.48 -16.19
C GLY A 356 -23.46 -26.13 -16.58
N ASN A 357 -23.25 -25.84 -17.86
CA ASN A 357 -22.00 -25.28 -18.38
C ASN A 357 -21.92 -23.79 -18.05
N ARG A 358 -21.69 -23.46 -16.78
CA ARG A 358 -21.71 -22.09 -16.22
C ARG A 358 -20.69 -21.14 -16.90
N ASP A 359 -19.70 -21.72 -17.57
CA ASP A 359 -18.71 -20.99 -18.38
C ASP A 359 -19.37 -20.29 -19.59
N GLN A 360 -20.53 -20.78 -20.07
CA GLN A 360 -21.25 -20.23 -21.23
C GLN A 360 -22.21 -19.08 -20.87
N ASP A 361 -22.59 -18.95 -19.60
CA ASP A 361 -23.64 -18.02 -19.12
C ASP A 361 -23.11 -16.74 -18.45
N PHE A 362 -21.79 -16.47 -18.55
CA PHE A 362 -21.14 -15.28 -17.96
C PHE A 362 -21.21 -15.19 -16.42
N TRP A 363 -21.73 -16.20 -15.74
CA TRP A 363 -21.73 -16.30 -14.28
C TRP A 363 -20.35 -16.66 -13.70
N PHE A 364 -19.42 -17.11 -14.54
CA PHE A 364 -18.04 -17.45 -14.17
C PHE A 364 -17.05 -16.72 -15.08
N LEU A 365 -16.35 -15.71 -14.55
CA LEU A 365 -15.46 -14.81 -15.31
C LEU A 365 -14.05 -14.65 -14.69
N PRO A 366 -13.39 -15.72 -14.22
CA PRO A 366 -12.09 -15.58 -13.53
C PRO A 366 -10.97 -15.04 -14.43
N PHE A 367 -11.10 -15.22 -15.76
CA PHE A 367 -10.14 -14.76 -16.77
C PHE A 367 -10.71 -13.66 -17.69
N GLY A 368 -11.86 -13.09 -17.32
CA GLY A 368 -12.66 -12.22 -18.20
C GLY A 368 -13.28 -12.98 -19.37
N SER A 369 -13.74 -12.24 -20.39
CA SER A 369 -14.36 -12.80 -21.60
C SER A 369 -14.19 -11.87 -22.81
N GLY A 370 -14.65 -12.35 -23.98
CA GLY A 370 -14.57 -11.66 -25.27
C GLY A 370 -13.16 -11.52 -25.81
N ARG A 371 -12.93 -10.52 -26.66
CA ARG A 371 -11.64 -10.28 -27.34
C ARG A 371 -10.44 -10.20 -26.36
N ARG A 372 -10.66 -9.63 -25.16
CA ARG A 372 -9.63 -9.44 -24.13
C ARG A 372 -9.62 -10.54 -23.06
N VAL A 373 -10.22 -11.70 -23.31
CA VAL A 373 -10.04 -12.87 -22.44
C VAL A 373 -8.55 -13.15 -22.25
N CYS A 374 -8.16 -13.54 -21.04
CA CYS A 374 -6.76 -13.79 -20.69
C CYS A 374 -6.08 -14.71 -21.73
N ALA A 375 -4.92 -14.30 -22.23
CA ALA A 375 -4.15 -15.13 -23.17
C ALA A 375 -3.41 -16.28 -22.47
N GLY A 376 -3.13 -16.16 -21.18
CA GLY A 376 -2.41 -17.14 -20.38
C GLY A 376 -3.29 -18.06 -19.53
N SER A 377 -4.61 -18.13 -19.78
CA SER A 377 -5.54 -18.91 -18.94
C SER A 377 -5.16 -20.40 -18.87
N LEU A 378 -4.79 -21.00 -20.01
CA LEU A 378 -4.37 -22.40 -20.07
C LEU A 378 -3.09 -22.63 -19.23
N HIS A 379 -2.10 -21.75 -19.37
CA HIS A 379 -0.88 -21.80 -18.56
C HIS A 379 -1.18 -21.65 -17.06
N ALA A 380 -2.04 -20.70 -16.68
CA ALA A 380 -2.43 -20.49 -15.29
C ALA A 380 -3.09 -21.73 -14.68
N TYR A 381 -3.99 -22.41 -15.40
CA TYR A 381 -4.58 -23.67 -14.94
C TYR A 381 -3.55 -24.79 -14.80
N LEU A 382 -2.64 -24.96 -15.77
CA LEU A 382 -1.58 -25.98 -15.68
C LEU A 382 -0.72 -25.80 -14.42
N VAL A 383 -0.27 -24.56 -14.17
CA VAL A 383 0.52 -24.24 -12.98
C VAL A 383 -0.31 -24.41 -11.71
N MET A 384 -1.56 -23.95 -11.69
CA MET A 384 -2.43 -24.05 -10.52
C MET A 384 -2.72 -25.51 -10.14
N HIS A 385 -3.16 -26.34 -11.10
CA HIS A 385 -3.45 -27.76 -10.85
C HIS A 385 -2.19 -28.51 -10.42
N GLY A 386 -1.09 -28.37 -11.16
CA GLY A 386 0.16 -29.05 -10.84
C GLY A 386 0.71 -28.67 -9.47
N THR A 387 0.65 -27.39 -9.11
CA THR A 387 1.16 -26.91 -7.82
C THR A 387 0.27 -27.36 -6.66
N ILE A 388 -1.05 -27.11 -6.72
CA ILE A 388 -1.97 -27.49 -5.64
C ILE A 388 -1.95 -29.01 -5.43
N GLY A 389 -2.05 -29.78 -6.52
CA GLY A 389 -2.01 -31.24 -6.46
C GLY A 389 -0.72 -31.74 -5.80
N SER A 390 0.44 -31.22 -6.21
CA SER A 390 1.73 -31.64 -5.64
C SER A 390 1.88 -31.27 -4.16
N LEU A 391 1.41 -30.09 -3.75
CA LEU A 391 1.48 -29.64 -2.35
C LEU A 391 0.53 -30.42 -1.44
N VAL A 392 -0.66 -30.78 -1.92
CA VAL A 392 -1.62 -31.61 -1.19
C VAL A 392 -1.14 -33.05 -1.08
N GLN A 393 -0.58 -33.60 -2.17
CA GLN A 393 -0.02 -34.95 -2.18
C GLN A 393 1.16 -35.09 -1.20
N CYS A 394 2.10 -34.15 -1.22
CA CYS A 394 3.39 -34.32 -0.55
C CYS A 394 3.45 -33.86 0.92
N PHE A 395 2.50 -33.05 1.40
CA PHE A 395 2.64 -32.39 2.70
C PHE A 395 1.33 -32.28 3.48
N ASP A 396 1.43 -32.46 4.79
CA ASP A 396 0.43 -31.98 5.74
C ASP A 396 0.72 -30.53 6.13
N TRP A 397 -0.33 -29.70 6.14
CA TRP A 397 -0.21 -28.26 6.35
C TRP A 397 -0.77 -27.83 7.70
N LYS A 398 -0.04 -26.98 8.41
CA LYS A 398 -0.45 -26.37 9.69
C LYS A 398 -0.04 -24.91 9.72
N THR A 399 -0.83 -24.07 10.39
CA THR A 399 -0.47 -22.67 10.67
C THR A 399 0.30 -22.57 11.98
N LYS A 400 1.16 -21.53 12.12
CA LYS A 400 1.98 -21.29 13.32
C LYS A 400 1.20 -21.31 14.62
N ASP A 401 0.01 -20.72 14.59
CA ASP A 401 -0.81 -20.50 15.78
C ASP A 401 -2.01 -21.46 15.84
N GLY A 402 -2.08 -22.47 14.96
CA GLY A 402 -3.23 -23.38 14.81
C GLY A 402 -4.53 -22.70 14.36
N ALA A 403 -4.50 -21.40 14.09
CA ALA A 403 -5.65 -20.62 13.64
C ALA A 403 -5.96 -20.87 12.16
N LYS A 404 -7.23 -20.70 11.79
CA LYS A 404 -7.65 -20.60 10.38
C LYS A 404 -6.87 -19.49 9.67
N VAL A 405 -6.52 -19.73 8.42
CA VAL A 405 -5.88 -18.75 7.54
C VAL A 405 -6.87 -17.60 7.31
N ASP A 406 -6.40 -16.37 7.46
CA ASP A 406 -7.20 -15.18 7.18
C ASP A 406 -7.47 -15.08 5.68
N ILE A 407 -8.75 -15.18 5.31
CA ILE A 407 -9.23 -15.11 3.93
C ILE A 407 -9.88 -13.76 3.59
N THR A 408 -9.62 -12.74 4.39
CA THR A 408 -10.16 -11.40 4.16
C THR A 408 -9.57 -10.77 2.89
N VAL A 409 -10.45 -10.36 1.98
CA VAL A 409 -10.07 -9.72 0.72
C VAL A 409 -9.46 -8.33 0.97
N GLY A 410 -8.31 -8.05 0.35
CA GLY A 410 -7.62 -6.76 0.44
C GLY A 410 -8.35 -5.62 -0.31
N SER A 411 -8.07 -4.36 0.06
CA SER A 411 -8.80 -3.18 -0.42
C SER A 411 -8.31 -2.59 -1.77
N GLY A 412 -7.89 -3.42 -2.74
CA GLY A 412 -7.30 -2.97 -4.02
C GLY A 412 -8.03 -3.50 -5.27
N PHE A 413 -7.78 -2.88 -6.44
CA PHE A 413 -8.30 -3.32 -7.75
C PHE A 413 -7.74 -4.69 -8.20
N SER A 414 -6.57 -5.06 -7.68
CA SER A 414 -6.01 -6.41 -7.74
C SER A 414 -6.03 -6.98 -6.33
N VAL A 415 -6.63 -8.15 -6.15
CA VAL A 415 -6.65 -8.86 -4.86
C VAL A 415 -5.38 -9.68 -4.78
N LEU A 416 -4.27 -8.96 -4.68
CA LEU A 416 -3.05 -9.56 -4.19
C LEU A 416 -3.22 -9.69 -2.68
N LEU A 417 -2.81 -10.83 -2.13
CA LEU A 417 -2.60 -11.08 -0.70
C LEU A 417 -1.42 -10.22 -0.16
N VAL A 418 -1.29 -8.96 -0.62
CA VAL A 418 -0.25 -7.99 -0.25
C VAL A 418 -0.52 -7.36 1.13
N LYS A 419 -1.29 -8.05 1.97
CA LYS A 419 -0.91 -8.17 3.38
C LYS A 419 -0.09 -9.45 3.51
N SER A 420 1.19 -9.30 3.16
CA SER A 420 2.28 -10.22 3.48
C SER A 420 1.95 -11.12 4.69
N LEU A 421 2.24 -12.41 4.57
CA LEU A 421 2.45 -13.33 5.68
C LEU A 421 3.56 -12.87 6.66
N ARG A 422 4.08 -11.63 6.54
CA ARG A 422 4.61 -10.86 7.66
C ARG A 422 3.50 -10.60 8.66
N ASN A 423 3.52 -11.35 9.75
CA ASN A 423 3.10 -10.95 11.09
C ASN A 423 2.26 -9.65 11.11
N SER A 424 1.00 -9.73 10.69
CA SER A 424 0.02 -8.81 11.22
C SER A 424 -0.31 -9.32 12.61
N LYS A 425 0.51 -8.91 13.59
CA LYS A 425 -0.05 -8.72 14.92
C LYS A 425 -1.16 -7.68 14.75
N SER A 426 -2.41 -8.14 14.68
CA SER A 426 -3.52 -7.54 15.44
C SER A 426 -4.84 -8.28 15.22
N LYS A 427 -5.02 -9.41 15.89
CA LYS A 427 -6.34 -9.73 16.47
C LYS A 427 -6.53 -8.92 17.77
N GLY A 428 -6.31 -7.61 17.70
CA GLY A 428 -6.62 -6.71 18.80
C GLY A 428 -8.09 -6.31 18.70
N LYS A 429 -8.82 -6.33 19.81
CA LYS A 429 -10.06 -5.57 19.92
C LYS A 429 -9.70 -4.08 19.80
N TYR A 430 -9.92 -3.50 18.64
CA TYR A 430 -9.68 -2.08 18.44
C TYR A 430 -10.76 -1.25 19.14
N PRO A 431 -10.41 -0.07 19.68
CA PRO A 431 -11.41 0.88 20.14
C PRO A 431 -12.41 1.21 19.01
N PRO A 432 -13.71 1.36 19.30
CA PRO A 432 -14.71 1.73 18.31
C PRO A 432 -14.35 3.06 17.63
N SER A 433 -14.83 3.29 16.41
CA SER A 433 -14.60 4.54 15.67
C SER A 433 -15.93 5.07 15.15
N PRO A 434 -16.19 6.39 15.29
CA PRO A 434 -17.32 7.02 14.62
C PRO A 434 -17.25 6.88 13.09
N PRO A 435 -18.34 7.15 12.35
CA PRO A 435 -18.29 7.22 10.90
C PRO A 435 -17.31 8.31 10.43
N ALA A 436 -16.34 7.93 9.61
CA ALA A 436 -15.34 8.82 9.04
C ALA A 436 -15.70 9.18 7.59
N LEU A 437 -15.50 10.43 7.20
CA LEU A 437 -15.60 10.84 5.79
C LEU A 437 -14.27 10.56 5.06
N PRO A 438 -14.32 10.21 3.77
CA PRO A 438 -13.10 10.08 2.96
C PRO A 438 -12.26 11.37 3.03
N ILE A 439 -10.94 11.21 3.03
CA ILE A 439 -9.93 12.29 2.97
C ILE A 439 -9.83 13.13 4.25
N ILE A 440 -10.94 13.59 4.82
CA ILE A 440 -10.95 14.48 6.00
C ILE A 440 -11.14 13.73 7.33
N GLY A 441 -11.48 12.44 7.29
CA GLY A 441 -11.74 11.65 8.49
C GLY A 441 -12.89 12.24 9.31
N HIS A 442 -12.64 12.50 10.59
CA HIS A 442 -13.61 13.01 11.57
C HIS A 442 -13.54 14.52 11.78
N ILE A 443 -12.79 15.28 10.96
CA ILE A 443 -12.71 16.74 11.13
C ILE A 443 -14.08 17.39 11.06
N HIS A 444 -14.98 16.84 10.24
CA HIS A 444 -16.37 17.26 10.14
C HIS A 444 -17.16 17.16 11.46
N LEU A 445 -16.68 16.39 12.43
CA LEU A 445 -17.26 16.24 13.77
C LEU A 445 -16.68 17.23 14.79
N LEU A 446 -15.70 18.06 14.42
CA LEU A 446 -14.95 18.96 15.32
C LEU A 446 -15.40 20.43 15.23
N LYS A 447 -16.72 20.68 15.21
CA LYS A 447 -17.28 22.00 14.88
C LYS A 447 -17.22 23.02 16.03
N SER A 448 -17.22 22.59 17.29
CA SER A 448 -17.37 23.45 18.47
C SER A 448 -16.06 23.61 19.28
N GLY A 449 -14.90 23.48 18.62
CA GLY A 449 -13.59 23.39 19.27
C GLY A 449 -13.26 21.98 19.76
N LEU A 450 -11.97 21.66 19.89
CA LEU A 450 -11.52 20.28 20.18
C LEU A 450 -12.07 19.73 21.49
N PRO A 451 -11.97 20.41 22.66
CA PRO A 451 -12.41 19.84 23.93
C PRO A 451 -13.90 19.50 23.94
N THR A 452 -14.75 20.42 23.49
CA THR A 452 -16.22 20.24 23.47
C THR A 452 -16.64 19.17 22.46
N SER A 453 -15.98 19.13 21.29
CA SER A 453 -16.26 18.12 20.27
C SER A 453 -15.85 16.72 20.76
N PHE A 454 -14.69 16.62 21.40
CA PHE A 454 -14.18 15.38 21.99
C PHE A 454 -15.07 14.87 23.12
N ALA A 455 -15.51 15.74 24.03
CA ALA A 455 -16.47 15.36 25.08
C ALA A 455 -17.83 14.91 24.52
N THR A 456 -18.26 15.49 23.40
CA THR A 456 -19.51 15.09 22.73
C THR A 456 -19.36 13.74 22.04
N LEU A 457 -18.24 13.51 21.37
CA LEU A 457 -17.93 12.21 20.75
C LEU A 457 -17.83 11.11 21.82
N ALA A 458 -17.09 11.34 22.90
CA ALA A 458 -16.93 10.39 24.00
C ALA A 458 -18.28 9.95 24.59
N ARG A 459 -19.19 10.90 24.83
CA ARG A 459 -20.55 10.62 25.30
C ARG A 459 -21.40 9.85 24.30
N LYS A 460 -21.22 10.11 23.00
CA LYS A 460 -22.04 9.53 21.93
C LYS A 460 -21.60 8.13 21.49
N TYR A 461 -20.29 7.87 21.47
CA TYR A 461 -19.74 6.64 20.89
C TYR A 461 -19.07 5.75 21.93
N SER A 462 -18.03 6.24 22.61
CA SER A 462 -17.27 5.50 23.62
C SER A 462 -16.21 6.41 24.26
N PRO A 463 -15.93 6.29 25.57
CA PRO A 463 -14.84 7.06 26.18
C PRO A 463 -13.45 6.63 25.70
N LEU A 464 -13.28 5.40 25.21
CA LEU A 464 -12.09 4.93 24.52
C LEU A 464 -12.44 4.67 23.05
N MET A 465 -11.91 5.46 22.13
CA MET A 465 -12.26 5.38 20.70
C MET A 465 -11.12 5.75 19.77
N GLN A 466 -11.22 5.33 18.51
CA GLN A 466 -10.31 5.75 17.45
C GLN A 466 -10.89 6.93 16.67
N ILE A 467 -10.07 7.97 16.47
CA ILE A 467 -10.41 9.15 15.66
C ILE A 467 -9.33 9.37 14.60
N CYS A 468 -9.75 9.42 13.34
CA CYS A 468 -8.95 9.86 12.20
C CYS A 468 -9.11 11.37 11.96
N LEU A 469 -8.02 12.15 11.92
CA LEU A 469 -8.02 13.54 11.46
C LEU A 469 -7.27 13.59 10.13
N GLY A 470 -8.03 13.59 9.03
CA GLY A 470 -7.51 13.32 7.70
C GLY A 470 -6.89 11.93 7.59
N ALA A 471 -5.60 11.84 7.23
CA ALA A 471 -4.87 10.58 7.12
C ALA A 471 -4.27 10.08 8.45
N ALA A 472 -4.22 10.94 9.49
CA ALA A 472 -3.63 10.61 10.77
C ALA A 472 -4.65 9.91 11.70
N LYS A 473 -4.25 8.81 12.33
CA LYS A 473 -5.08 8.05 13.29
C LYS A 473 -4.64 8.36 14.72
N PHE A 474 -5.62 8.63 15.57
CA PHE A 474 -5.44 8.91 16.99
C PHE A 474 -6.33 7.98 17.81
N VAL A 475 -5.90 7.67 19.03
CA VAL A 475 -6.74 7.04 20.05
C VAL A 475 -7.12 8.12 21.05
N MET A 476 -8.42 8.30 21.25
CA MET A 476 -8.99 9.19 22.24
C MET A 476 -9.31 8.39 23.50
N VAL A 477 -8.91 8.95 24.64
CA VAL A 477 -9.19 8.43 25.98
C VAL A 477 -9.91 9.52 26.75
N SER A 478 -11.10 9.22 27.26
CA SER A 478 -12.00 10.17 27.91
C SER A 478 -12.61 9.64 29.21
N ASP A 479 -12.11 8.52 29.72
CA ASP A 479 -12.46 7.99 31.04
C ASP A 479 -11.22 7.81 31.93
N ALA A 480 -11.44 7.82 33.25
CA ALA A 480 -10.38 7.72 34.24
C ALA A 480 -9.70 6.35 34.27
N LYS A 481 -10.43 5.26 33.95
CA LYS A 481 -9.90 3.89 34.02
C LYS A 481 -8.84 3.68 32.95
N SER A 482 -9.17 3.97 31.69
CA SER A 482 -8.21 3.88 30.59
C SER A 482 -7.07 4.91 30.72
N ALA A 483 -7.35 6.11 31.24
CA ALA A 483 -6.29 7.08 31.52
C ALA A 483 -5.32 6.59 32.61
N GLN A 484 -5.81 5.95 33.67
CA GLN A 484 -4.97 5.37 34.72
C GLN A 484 -4.09 4.25 34.16
N GLU A 485 -4.65 3.39 33.31
CA GLU A 485 -3.92 2.30 32.69
C GLU A 485 -2.78 2.83 31.79
N ILE A 486 -3.05 3.83 30.96
CA ILE A 486 -2.04 4.44 30.06
C ILE A 486 -0.99 5.24 30.83
N LEU A 487 -1.40 6.08 31.78
CA LEU A 487 -0.52 7.05 32.44
C LEU A 487 0.21 6.50 33.68
N ARG A 488 -0.22 5.35 34.22
CA ARG A 488 0.44 4.71 35.38
C ARG A 488 0.96 3.31 35.08
N THR A 489 0.16 2.45 34.44
CA THR A 489 0.55 1.05 34.19
C THR A 489 1.51 0.96 33.01
N PHE A 490 1.23 1.68 31.93
CA PHE A 490 2.03 1.73 30.70
C PHE A 490 2.79 3.05 30.55
N ASP A 491 3.13 3.70 31.67
CA ASP A 491 3.66 5.06 31.70
C ASP A 491 4.91 5.24 30.82
N THR A 492 5.83 4.26 30.85
CA THR A 492 7.07 4.26 30.04
C THR A 492 6.81 4.09 28.55
N ASP A 493 5.81 3.29 28.16
CA ASP A 493 5.43 3.05 26.76
C ASP A 493 4.81 4.32 26.13
N PHE A 494 4.14 5.14 26.93
CA PHE A 494 3.47 6.38 26.51
C PHE A 494 4.20 7.66 26.93
N ALA A 495 5.41 7.56 27.49
CA ALA A 495 6.15 8.71 28.02
C ALA A 495 6.67 9.68 26.93
N SER A 496 6.81 9.21 25.70
CA SER A 496 7.26 10.05 24.58
C SER A 496 6.10 10.85 23.99
N LYS A 497 6.27 12.16 23.81
CA LYS A 497 5.25 13.01 23.20
C LYS A 497 5.22 12.84 21.69
N PHE A 498 4.01 12.80 21.13
CA PHE A 498 3.81 12.87 19.68
C PHE A 498 4.35 14.20 19.13
N GLN A 499 5.21 14.14 18.12
CA GLN A 499 5.79 15.31 17.46
C GLN A 499 5.09 15.57 16.12
N PRO A 500 4.32 16.67 15.99
CA PRO A 500 3.64 17.02 14.76
C PRO A 500 4.61 17.71 13.76
N GLY A 501 4.51 17.39 12.46
CA GLY A 501 5.20 18.13 11.38
C GLY A 501 6.50 17.53 10.81
N PRO A 502 7.08 18.11 9.75
CA PRO A 502 8.41 17.77 9.26
C PRO A 502 9.47 18.34 10.23
N THR A 503 10.36 17.46 10.67
CA THR A 503 11.56 17.66 11.53
C THR A 503 12.58 18.68 11.00
N ASN A 504 12.21 19.53 10.03
CA ASN A 504 13.10 20.48 9.36
C ASN A 504 12.94 21.93 9.84
N TYR A 505 12.02 22.22 10.76
CA TYR A 505 11.73 23.60 11.20
C TYR A 505 12.02 23.87 12.69
N HIS A 506 12.64 22.93 13.40
CA HIS A 506 12.95 23.08 14.82
C HIS A 506 14.46 23.09 15.05
N ILE A 507 15.01 24.28 15.31
CA ILE A 507 16.45 24.52 15.55
C ILE A 507 16.99 23.76 16.79
N TYR A 508 16.09 23.25 17.64
CA TYR A 508 16.43 22.63 18.94
C TYR A 508 15.89 21.20 19.11
N GLU A 509 15.61 20.46 18.02
CA GLU A 509 14.95 19.14 18.09
C GLU A 509 15.66 18.16 19.03
N ASP A 510 17.00 18.14 19.02
CA ASP A 510 17.83 17.28 19.88
C ASP A 510 18.14 17.88 21.27
N SER A 511 17.70 19.11 21.53
CA SER A 511 18.03 19.89 22.74
C SER A 511 16.82 20.31 23.57
N SER A 512 15.60 19.89 23.20
CA SER A 512 14.36 20.27 23.88
C SER A 512 14.02 19.33 25.03
N PHE A 513 14.00 19.80 26.28
CA PHE A 513 13.52 18.98 27.41
C PHE A 513 12.02 18.65 27.30
N VAL A 514 11.19 19.60 26.86
CA VAL A 514 9.72 19.46 26.86
C VAL A 514 9.23 18.45 25.81
N ASN A 515 9.94 18.35 24.69
CA ASN A 515 9.58 17.52 23.54
C ASN A 515 10.54 16.35 23.29
N ALA A 516 11.61 16.21 24.09
CA ALA A 516 12.54 15.10 23.97
C ALA A 516 11.81 13.76 24.14
N PRO A 517 12.15 12.75 23.32
CA PRO A 517 11.65 11.39 23.53
C PRO A 517 12.11 10.87 24.90
N TYR A 518 11.34 9.96 25.47
CA TYR A 518 11.70 9.34 26.74
C TYR A 518 13.00 8.55 26.58
N GLY A 519 14.03 8.92 27.33
CA GLY A 519 15.38 8.37 27.17
C GLY A 519 16.37 8.95 28.18
N ALA A 520 17.65 8.67 28.00
CA ALA A 520 18.71 9.08 28.92
C ALA A 520 18.74 10.61 29.15
N TYR A 521 18.65 11.40 28.07
CA TYR A 521 18.61 12.86 28.13
C TYR A 521 17.40 13.39 28.91
N TRP A 522 16.19 12.92 28.59
CA TRP A 522 14.98 13.33 29.30
C TRP A 522 15.02 12.96 30.78
N LYS A 523 15.49 11.75 31.11
CA LYS A 523 15.65 11.29 32.51
C LYS A 523 16.66 12.17 33.26
N PHE A 524 17.78 12.51 32.63
CA PHE A 524 18.78 13.42 33.18
C PHE A 524 18.19 14.81 33.44
N MET A 525 17.55 15.41 32.44
CA MET A 525 16.94 16.73 32.56
C MET A 525 15.83 16.74 33.61
N LYS A 526 14.95 15.74 33.65
CA LYS A 526 13.92 15.61 34.69
C LYS A 526 14.54 15.50 36.07
N LYS A 527 15.60 14.70 36.25
CA LYS A 527 16.32 14.59 37.52
C LYS A 527 16.94 15.93 37.91
N LEU A 528 17.58 16.63 36.98
CA LEU A 528 18.16 17.95 37.22
C LEU A 528 17.09 18.96 37.66
N PHE A 529 15.97 19.05 36.92
CA PHE A 529 14.85 19.91 37.27
C PHE A 529 14.32 19.62 38.67
N MET A 530 14.03 18.36 38.98
CA MET A 530 13.40 17.98 40.25
C MET A 530 14.35 18.02 41.45
N THR A 531 15.64 17.75 41.26
CA THR A 531 16.61 17.60 42.37
C THR A 531 17.54 18.79 42.56
N LYS A 532 17.62 19.71 41.59
CA LYS A 532 18.53 20.86 41.64
C LYS A 532 17.86 22.20 41.35
N LEU A 533 16.89 22.28 40.43
CA LEU A 533 16.31 23.56 40.01
C LEU A 533 15.00 23.90 40.74
N LEU A 534 14.14 22.92 41.01
CA LEU A 534 12.82 23.09 41.62
C LEU A 534 12.71 22.40 42.98
N THR A 535 13.81 22.35 43.73
CA THR A 535 13.77 21.85 45.11
C THR A 535 13.03 22.84 46.01
N GLY A 536 12.47 22.35 47.13
CA GLY A 536 11.81 23.22 48.11
C GLY A 536 12.72 24.37 48.58
N SER A 537 14.03 24.10 48.76
CA SER A 537 15.02 25.12 49.13
C SER A 537 15.25 26.18 48.04
N GLN A 538 15.31 25.80 46.76
CA GLN A 538 15.44 26.76 45.66
C GLN A 538 14.17 27.60 45.50
N LEU A 539 12.99 26.98 45.62
CA LEU A 539 11.72 27.71 45.58
C LEU A 539 11.62 28.73 46.73
N GLN A 540 12.12 28.40 47.92
CA GLN A 540 12.20 29.35 49.04
C GLN A 540 13.11 30.55 48.76
N LEU A 541 14.22 30.37 48.04
CA LEU A 541 15.09 31.48 47.62
C LEU A 541 14.37 32.43 46.65
N PHE A 542 13.45 31.91 45.84
CA PHE A 542 12.65 32.70 44.90
C PHE A 542 11.41 33.36 45.53
N THR A 543 11.02 33.00 46.75
CA THR A 543 9.87 33.60 47.45
C THR A 543 9.95 35.13 47.48
N ASN A 544 11.14 35.68 47.71
CA ASN A 544 11.35 37.13 47.73
C ASN A 544 11.10 37.79 46.37
N ILE A 545 11.33 37.08 45.25
CA ILE A 545 11.00 37.57 43.91
C ILE A 545 9.47 37.62 43.76
N GLY A 546 8.79 36.56 44.20
CA GLY A 546 7.33 36.47 44.19
C GLY A 546 6.66 37.62 44.96
N VAL A 547 7.10 37.84 46.21
CA VAL A 547 6.58 38.92 47.07
C VAL A 547 6.81 40.30 46.43
N GLN A 548 8.00 40.55 45.88
CA GLN A 548 8.32 41.84 45.26
C GLN A 548 7.45 42.15 44.04
N GLU A 549 7.22 41.17 43.16
CA GLU A 549 6.39 41.38 41.97
C GLU A 549 4.91 41.52 42.32
N ILE A 550 4.42 40.80 43.34
CA ILE A 550 3.06 40.97 43.87
C ILE A 550 2.87 42.36 44.48
N ILE A 551 3.85 42.85 45.27
CA ILE A 551 3.79 44.22 45.83
C ILE A 551 3.74 45.27 44.70
N LYS A 552 4.51 45.08 43.62
CA LYS A 552 4.46 45.98 42.46
C LYS A 552 3.10 45.96 41.77
N LEU A 553 2.52 44.78 41.59
CA LEU A 553 1.17 44.63 41.04
C LEU A 553 0.14 45.38 41.89
N ILE A 554 0.16 45.17 43.21
CA ILE A 554 -0.76 45.84 44.15
C ILE A 554 -0.59 47.37 44.10
N LYS A 555 0.66 47.87 44.06
CA LYS A 555 0.92 49.31 43.94
C LYS A 555 0.43 49.89 42.60
N SER A 556 0.63 49.17 41.50
CA SER A 556 0.14 49.56 40.17
C SER A 556 -1.39 49.64 40.16
N LEU A 557 -2.05 48.58 40.66
CA LEU A 557 -3.51 48.50 40.85
C LEU A 557 -4.04 49.67 41.67
N LEU A 558 -3.41 49.96 42.82
CA LEU A 558 -3.82 51.04 43.72
C LEU A 558 -3.69 52.42 43.06
N ASN A 559 -2.59 52.68 42.35
CA ASN A 559 -2.35 53.96 41.69
C ASN A 559 -3.35 54.22 40.55
N ARG A 560 -3.62 53.20 39.72
CA ARG A 560 -4.61 53.31 38.63
C ARG A 560 -6.05 53.38 39.14
N SER A 561 -6.35 52.66 40.23
CA SER A 561 -7.64 52.79 40.92
C SER A 561 -7.86 54.21 41.43
N LYS A 562 -6.85 54.85 42.01
CA LYS A 562 -6.91 56.27 42.41
C LYS A 562 -7.07 57.23 41.23
N ALA A 563 -6.58 56.86 40.04
CA ALA A 563 -6.71 57.64 38.82
C ALA A 563 -8.03 57.37 38.04
N GLY A 564 -8.85 56.41 38.47
CA GLY A 564 -10.10 56.04 37.80
C GLY A 564 -9.90 55.30 36.46
N GLU A 565 -8.71 54.75 36.22
CA GLU A 565 -8.38 54.09 34.94
C GLU A 565 -8.87 52.63 34.89
N PRO A 566 -9.38 52.16 33.73
CA PRO A 566 -9.76 50.76 33.55
C PRO A 566 -8.54 49.82 33.57
N TYR A 567 -8.75 48.56 33.97
CA TYR A 567 -7.68 47.60 34.23
C TYR A 567 -7.78 46.33 33.35
N ASP A 568 -6.72 46.00 32.59
CA ASP A 568 -6.58 44.70 31.93
C ASP A 568 -5.83 43.72 32.84
N LEU A 569 -6.60 42.98 33.63
CA LEU A 569 -6.07 42.01 34.58
C LEU A 569 -5.29 40.88 33.89
N THR A 570 -5.63 40.53 32.64
CA THR A 570 -4.95 39.46 31.91
C THR A 570 -3.53 39.87 31.54
N ALA A 571 -3.37 41.08 30.99
CA ALA A 571 -2.06 41.61 30.62
C ALA A 571 -1.13 41.75 31.85
N GLU A 572 -1.67 42.25 32.97
CA GLU A 572 -0.88 42.54 34.17
C GLU A 572 -0.49 41.25 34.93
N LEU A 573 -1.39 40.27 35.05
CA LEU A 573 -1.04 38.96 35.61
C LEU A 573 -0.04 38.21 34.73
N THR A 574 -0.16 38.35 33.40
CA THR A 574 0.81 37.80 32.44
C THR A 574 2.18 38.45 32.62
N GLU A 575 2.22 39.78 32.81
CA GLU A 575 3.47 40.53 33.04
C GLU A 575 4.16 40.12 34.34
N VAL A 576 3.40 40.01 35.44
CA VAL A 576 3.91 39.57 36.74
C VAL A 576 4.49 38.16 36.64
N THR A 577 3.78 37.24 35.99
CA THR A 577 4.23 35.84 35.83
C THR A 577 5.50 35.77 34.98
N HIS A 578 5.55 36.49 33.85
CA HIS A 578 6.75 36.56 33.01
C HIS A 578 7.93 37.19 33.75
N SER A 579 7.71 38.27 34.51
CA SER A 579 8.74 38.95 35.30
C SER A 579 9.32 38.04 36.39
N MET A 580 8.48 37.28 37.09
CA MET A 580 8.92 36.29 38.08
C MET A 580 9.79 35.22 37.42
N ILE A 581 9.30 34.57 36.36
CA ILE A 581 10.03 33.50 35.66
C ILE A 581 11.36 34.04 35.10
N TYR A 582 11.35 35.23 34.51
CA TYR A 582 12.54 35.87 33.97
C TYR A 582 13.60 36.12 35.05
N LYS A 583 13.19 36.64 36.21
CA LYS A 583 14.09 36.89 37.35
C LYS A 583 14.63 35.61 37.98
N MET A 584 13.82 34.55 37.99
CA MET A 584 14.25 33.23 38.45
C MET A 584 15.26 32.59 37.48
N ALA A 585 15.06 32.76 36.17
CA ALA A 585 15.88 32.12 35.14
C ALA A 585 17.20 32.84 34.85
N ILE A 586 17.20 34.18 34.80
CA ILE A 586 18.36 35.01 34.34
C ILE A 586 18.96 35.84 35.50
N GLY A 587 18.28 35.90 36.64
CA GLY A 587 18.74 36.63 37.83
C GLY A 587 18.39 38.13 37.81
N ARG A 588 18.55 38.78 38.98
CA ARG A 588 18.11 40.18 39.17
C ARG A 588 18.87 41.20 38.32
N ARG A 589 20.16 40.98 38.02
CA ARG A 589 21.03 41.93 37.29
C ARG A 589 20.55 42.23 35.85
N TYR A 590 19.93 41.26 35.17
CA TYR A 590 19.43 41.41 33.80
C TYR A 590 17.96 41.85 33.71
N SER A 591 17.27 41.97 34.86
CA SER A 591 15.82 42.24 34.96
C SER A 591 15.42 43.71 34.96
N ASN A 592 16.40 44.61 34.91
CA ASN A 592 16.17 46.06 34.92
C ASN A 592 16.23 46.70 33.52
N ASN A 593 16.25 45.90 32.44
CA ASN A 593 16.25 46.40 31.05
C ASN A 593 14.88 46.15 30.37
N PRO A 594 13.99 47.16 30.30
CA PRO A 594 12.61 46.99 29.81
C PRO A 594 12.52 46.53 28.35
N SER A 595 13.51 46.86 27.51
CA SER A 595 13.51 46.49 26.09
C SER A 595 13.74 44.99 25.88
N GLN A 596 14.68 44.40 26.65
CA GLN A 596 14.99 42.97 26.59
C GLN A 596 13.82 42.10 27.09
N ALA A 597 13.17 42.52 28.17
CA ALA A 597 11.99 41.82 28.69
C ALA A 597 10.83 41.83 27.67
N ALA A 598 10.61 42.96 26.98
CA ALA A 598 9.60 43.07 25.93
C ALA A 598 9.90 42.19 24.71
N GLU A 599 11.17 42.09 24.32
CA GLU A 599 11.62 41.25 23.20
C GLU A 599 11.40 39.76 23.47
N ILE A 600 11.72 39.27 24.67
CA ILE A 600 11.46 37.87 25.08
C ILE A 600 9.97 37.58 25.12
N ARG A 601 9.15 38.48 25.68
CA ARG A 601 7.69 38.31 25.68
C ARG A 601 7.15 38.15 24.27
N LYS A 602 7.65 38.96 23.33
CA LYS A 602 7.28 38.86 21.91
C LYS A 602 7.69 37.50 21.34
N ILE A 603 8.91 37.03 21.59
CA ILE A 603 9.40 35.71 21.15
C ILE A 603 8.54 34.58 21.72
N ILE A 604 8.28 34.57 23.02
CA ILE A 604 7.46 33.54 23.70
C ILE A 604 6.03 33.55 23.17
N THR A 605 5.41 34.73 23.07
CA THR A 605 4.02 34.86 22.58
C THR A 605 3.89 34.38 21.14
N VAL A 606 4.84 34.75 20.28
CA VAL A 606 4.87 34.29 18.89
C VAL A 606 5.09 32.78 18.81
N THR A 607 6.02 32.24 19.61
CA THR A 607 6.31 30.80 19.68
C THR A 607 5.08 30.00 20.13
N LEU A 608 4.43 30.40 21.22
CA LEU A 608 3.21 29.74 21.72
C LEU A 608 2.05 29.85 20.73
N LYS A 609 1.87 31.01 20.08
CA LYS A 609 0.82 31.22 19.07
C LYS A 609 0.98 30.33 17.85
N TYR A 610 2.21 30.02 17.44
CA TYR A 610 2.47 29.11 16.32
C TYR A 610 2.49 27.64 16.76
N ALA A 611 2.98 27.32 17.96
CA ALA A 611 2.96 25.96 18.52
C ALA A 611 1.54 25.47 18.85
N ALA A 612 0.63 26.35 19.27
CA ALA A 612 -0.75 25.99 19.63
C ALA A 612 -1.71 25.86 18.42
N LYS A 613 -1.31 26.30 17.22
CA LYS A 613 -2.16 26.22 16.03
C LYS A 613 -2.00 24.86 15.36
N PHE A 614 -3.05 24.06 15.41
CA PHE A 614 -3.18 22.79 14.70
C PHE A 614 -2.70 22.93 13.24
N HIS A 615 -1.68 22.17 12.85
CA HIS A 615 -1.11 22.24 11.52
C HIS A 615 -2.02 21.48 10.54
N LEU A 616 -2.83 22.20 9.76
CA LEU A 616 -3.63 21.64 8.67
C LEU A 616 -2.82 20.77 7.69
N ALA A 617 -1.52 21.06 7.53
CA ALA A 617 -0.60 20.26 6.72
C ALA A 617 -0.39 18.82 7.24
N GLU A 618 -0.68 18.55 8.51
CA GLU A 618 -0.52 17.22 9.13
C GLU A 618 -1.72 16.31 8.94
N VAL A 619 -2.89 16.93 8.78
CA VAL A 619 -4.15 16.26 8.49
C VAL A 619 -4.12 15.65 7.08
N PHE A 620 -3.56 16.38 6.13
CA PHE A 620 -3.42 15.95 4.76
C PHE A 620 -1.99 15.49 4.55
N GLY A 621 -1.71 14.21 4.76
CA GLY A 621 -0.37 13.60 4.63
C GLY A 621 0.49 14.09 3.45
N PRO A 622 -0.08 14.35 2.24
CA PRO A 622 0.64 14.93 1.11
C PRO A 622 1.21 16.34 1.32
N LEU A 623 0.52 17.15 2.14
CA LEU A 623 0.83 18.55 2.38
C LEU A 623 1.86 18.76 3.50
N LYS A 624 2.21 17.69 4.25
CA LYS A 624 3.17 17.72 5.37
C LYS A 624 4.56 18.26 4.98
N LYS A 625 4.95 18.16 3.71
CA LYS A 625 6.25 18.66 3.19
C LYS A 625 6.24 20.15 2.82
N PHE A 626 5.06 20.77 2.72
CA PHE A 626 4.93 22.16 2.33
C PHE A 626 4.63 23.01 3.56
N ASP A 627 5.41 24.09 3.77
CA ASP A 627 5.10 25.11 4.78
C ASP A 627 3.91 25.97 4.30
N LEU A 628 2.74 25.34 4.23
CA LEU A 628 1.49 25.99 3.88
C LEU A 628 1.27 27.13 4.86
N PHE A 629 1.08 28.34 4.33
CA PHE A 629 0.93 29.60 5.08
C PHE A 629 2.23 30.15 5.70
N GLY A 630 3.42 29.62 5.39
CA GLY A 630 4.71 30.20 5.79
C GLY A 630 4.97 30.21 7.30
N LYS A 631 4.32 29.31 8.05
CA LYS A 631 4.33 29.29 9.51
C LYS A 631 5.64 28.71 10.06
N GLY A 632 6.18 27.66 9.44
CA GLY A 632 7.46 27.06 9.79
C GLY A 632 8.62 28.03 9.56
N LYS A 633 8.63 28.76 8.44
CA LYS A 633 9.61 29.84 8.17
C LYS A 633 9.53 30.96 9.21
N ARG A 634 8.32 31.41 9.58
CA ARG A 634 8.13 32.46 10.60
C ARG A 634 8.54 32.02 12.00
N LEU A 635 8.27 30.77 12.37
CA LEU A 635 8.74 30.19 13.63
C LEU A 635 10.27 30.11 13.66
N ASN A 636 10.89 29.63 12.58
CA ASN A 636 12.34 29.54 12.46
C ASN A 636 13.03 30.92 12.55
N LEU A 637 12.49 31.95 11.88
CA LEU A 637 12.96 33.33 12.03
C LEU A 637 12.85 33.85 13.48
N THR A 638 11.77 33.52 14.17
CA THR A 638 11.57 33.91 15.58
C THR A 638 12.59 33.22 16.50
N LEU A 639 12.85 31.93 16.28
CA LEU A 639 13.84 31.18 17.06
C LEU A 639 15.28 31.64 16.78
N LYS A 640 15.61 32.07 15.55
CA LYS A 640 16.90 32.71 15.26
C LYS A 640 17.10 34.02 16.03
N GLY A 641 16.03 34.82 16.20
CA GLY A 641 16.06 35.99 17.07
C GLY A 641 16.32 35.64 18.53
N TYR A 642 15.75 34.52 19.01
CA TYR A 642 16.02 33.99 20.34
C TYR A 642 17.49 33.54 20.51
N ASP A 643 18.07 32.83 19.53
CA ASP A 643 19.50 32.46 19.55
C ASP A 643 20.41 33.68 19.67
N GLN A 644 20.12 34.74 18.91
CA GLN A 644 20.88 35.99 18.96
C GLN A 644 20.77 36.67 20.32
N PHE A 645 19.58 36.67 20.91
CA PHE A 645 19.33 37.20 22.24
C PHE A 645 20.08 36.39 23.33
N VAL A 646 20.00 35.06 23.32
CA VAL A 646 20.74 34.20 24.26
C VAL A 646 22.25 34.41 24.12
N LYS A 647 22.77 34.54 22.89
CA LYS A 647 24.19 34.86 22.65
C LYS A 647 24.58 36.19 23.31
N GLN A 648 23.78 37.24 23.15
CA GLN A 648 24.03 38.53 23.80
C GLN A 648 24.07 38.41 25.33
N LEU A 649 23.16 37.65 25.94
CA LEU A 649 23.16 37.40 27.38
C LEU A 649 24.40 36.65 27.87
N THR A 650 24.84 35.64 27.11
CA THR A 650 26.03 34.85 27.47
C THR A 650 27.35 35.61 27.27
N GLN A 651 27.41 36.51 26.28
CA GLN A 651 28.59 37.34 26.03
C GLN A 651 28.77 38.45 27.08
N SER A 652 27.67 39.05 27.57
CA SER A 652 27.72 40.04 28.66
C SER A 652 28.11 39.44 30.02
N THR A 653 27.92 38.13 30.23
CA THR A 653 28.43 37.43 31.42
C THR A 653 29.93 37.11 31.34
N SER A 654 30.52 36.98 30.14
CA SER A 654 31.93 36.63 29.98
C SER A 654 32.92 37.80 30.08
N THR A 655 32.44 39.05 30.04
CA THR A 655 33.27 40.26 30.13
C THR A 655 33.33 40.88 31.53
N SER A 656 32.74 40.25 32.54
CA SER A 656 32.87 40.67 33.94
C SER A 656 33.49 39.56 34.78
N SER A 657 34.83 39.56 34.83
CA SER A 657 35.62 38.86 35.83
C SER A 657 35.14 39.23 37.25
N PRO A 658 35.19 38.32 38.22
CA PRO A 658 34.87 38.65 39.60
C PRO A 658 35.93 39.61 40.14
N SER A 659 35.51 40.78 40.61
CA SER A 659 36.20 41.56 41.65
C SER A 659 35.56 41.28 42.99
#